data_AF-A0A8J7MK10-F1
#
_entry.id   AF-A0A8J7MK10-F1
#
_cell.length_a   1.000
_cell.length_b   1.000
_cell.length_c   1.000
_cell.angle_alpha   90.00
_cell.angle_beta   90.00
_cell.angle_gamma   90.00
#
_symmetry.space_group_name_H-M   'P 1'
#
loop_
_entity.id
_entity.type
_entity.pdbx_description
1 polymer ?
#
loop_
_entity_poly.entity_id
_entity_poly.type
_entity_poly.pdbx_seq_one_letter_code
_entity_poly.pdbx_strand_id
1 'polypeptide(L)'
;MSQNNNTNILHWNGVSQDERVLKSLLPDSVQVDERSISDVLAFAAKFAEIVQYYNLENTRDGNWSKFFERDETIFLSTIVSTDLHQIEKEHNRLIHVLDNAPRAEEKLEALEGLMQQILDLAKQINDWYMHALNMDRLNMMHSSELENELENAIKQQLAQNLMDLLDYQEDLGFNPTGMFSVGEIRQHFHKNWFKTHEQIGARNILIKGLESADKIKSYTKKIRIQFRTFYSVTSYILQIAPKYLMESLTGKANHRPDIALFISFAKMFKKLQYQVNTVTEKHLDFYYYNVLKQRQKGLSPDRANVYLNVAKHIDTHLLEKGTLLTAGKDEQGVEHFYATEDDLVLNQAKIESIHSLFISKNPKIGIGSSYRVITNLYSADIANSKDGKGGRFINDEENWPTFGHEILELPKDEQQMKFADIGWAMASPILEMEEGHRIVTMHFQFVKSTMYTLNLLIKDISINQDISREDAFSKIFKNSLEIFFTSAEGWENAYTCEVLPPDEWGSPEITIVATLTANAPGVVGYDPEVHGEGYDTKDPIVRLVHRNEGSFFSYSFLKELEVQRIGLDIDVKEIKGLALSSDIGGLYPNVPFQPFGPIPQIGSYLMIGKEEIFKKEITNLQINIEWHGLPDDKKGLRGHYKDYGLGIKNDQYELKLTALSDGVFHPIEDEIPLTYKMYEAEAKNPQNIDKKRTICEIDVAALNIKPDEELEMSSNYDHESRSGFFKLEIAGPKA
;
A
#
# COMPACT_ATOMS: atom_id res chain seq x y z
N MET A 1 -5.20 -33.35 0.71
CA MET A 1 -3.91 -32.63 0.90
C MET A 1 -3.91 -31.43 -0.03
N SER A 2 -3.94 -30.24 0.55
CA SER A 2 -3.31 -29.01 0.05
C SER A 2 -3.52 -27.99 1.18
N GLN A 3 -2.45 -27.71 1.94
CA GLN A 3 -2.46 -26.69 2.97
C GLN A 3 -2.13 -25.36 2.31
N ASN A 4 -3.11 -24.47 2.16
CA ASN A 4 -2.86 -23.07 1.84
C ASN A 4 -2.68 -22.27 3.13
N ASN A 5 -1.44 -21.86 3.38
CA ASN A 5 -1.10 -20.78 4.30
C ASN A 5 -1.36 -19.45 3.58
N ASN A 6 -2.41 -18.72 3.97
CA ASN A 6 -2.50 -17.28 3.74
C ASN A 6 -3.01 -16.62 5.02
N THR A 7 -2.07 -16.06 5.78
CA THR A 7 -2.31 -15.23 6.95
C THR A 7 -2.67 -13.80 6.53
N ASN A 8 -3.73 -13.26 7.12
CA ASN A 8 -4.23 -11.87 7.10
C ASN A 8 -5.28 -11.51 6.03
N ILE A 9 -6.44 -12.14 6.12
CA ILE A 9 -7.72 -11.51 5.72
C ILE A 9 -8.58 -11.43 6.97
N LEU A 10 -9.16 -10.26 7.24
CA LEU A 10 -10.08 -10.02 8.36
C LEU A 10 -11.27 -10.99 8.24
N HIS A 11 -11.20 -12.11 8.96
CA HIS A 11 -12.29 -13.07 9.03
C HIS A 11 -13.47 -12.43 9.77
N TRP A 12 -14.56 -12.19 9.04
CA TRP A 12 -15.87 -12.21 9.66
C TRP A 12 -16.10 -13.66 10.11
N ASN A 13 -15.80 -13.96 11.37
CA ASN A 13 -15.96 -15.28 11.98
C ASN A 13 -17.45 -15.59 12.21
N GLY A 14 -18.20 -15.77 11.13
CA GLY A 14 -19.32 -16.69 11.17
C GLY A 14 -18.72 -18.09 11.36
N VAL A 15 -18.77 -18.62 12.58
CA VAL A 15 -18.22 -19.94 12.88
C VAL A 15 -18.94 -20.96 11.99
N SER A 16 -18.23 -21.58 11.06
CA SER A 16 -18.81 -22.70 10.29
C SER A 16 -19.23 -23.78 11.28
N GLN A 17 -20.20 -24.62 10.94
CA GLN A 17 -20.65 -25.66 11.87
C GLN A 17 -19.49 -26.60 12.28
N ASP A 18 -18.56 -26.84 11.36
CA ASP A 18 -17.37 -27.67 11.59
C ASP A 18 -16.38 -27.00 12.55
N GLU A 19 -16.28 -25.67 12.53
CA GLU A 19 -15.46 -24.89 13.46
C GLU A 19 -16.08 -24.74 14.86
N ARG A 20 -17.36 -25.12 15.05
CA ARG A 20 -18.03 -25.11 16.37
C ARG A 20 -17.77 -26.38 17.18
N VAL A 21 -17.12 -27.38 16.59
CA VAL A 21 -16.80 -28.63 17.30
C VAL A 21 -15.71 -28.34 18.32
N LEU A 22 -16.07 -28.37 19.61
CA LEU A 22 -15.10 -28.29 20.69
C LEU A 22 -14.21 -29.53 20.64
N LYS A 23 -12.91 -29.34 20.35
CA LYS A 23 -11.94 -30.44 20.31
C LYS A 23 -11.94 -31.28 21.58
N SER A 24 -12.21 -30.67 22.73
CA SER A 24 -12.34 -31.35 24.03
C SER A 24 -13.52 -32.33 24.14
N LEU A 25 -14.49 -32.27 23.23
CA LEU A 25 -15.62 -33.20 23.16
C LEU A 25 -15.38 -34.34 22.17
N LEU A 26 -14.26 -34.33 21.44
CA LEU A 26 -13.90 -35.45 20.59
C LEU A 26 -13.44 -36.64 21.45
N PRO A 27 -13.87 -37.88 21.13
CA PRO A 27 -13.47 -39.06 21.89
C PRO A 27 -11.96 -39.24 22.04
N ASP A 28 -11.19 -38.83 21.03
CA ASP A 28 -9.73 -38.98 20.99
C ASP A 28 -8.98 -37.81 21.64
N SER A 29 -9.70 -36.83 22.20
CA SER A 29 -9.10 -35.63 22.78
C SER A 29 -8.28 -35.88 24.05
N VAL A 30 -8.60 -36.96 24.76
CA VAL A 30 -7.85 -37.50 25.89
C VAL A 30 -7.94 -39.01 25.79
N GLN A 31 -6.80 -39.69 25.77
CA GLN A 31 -6.79 -41.15 25.87
C GLN A 31 -6.53 -41.59 27.31
N VAL A 32 -7.12 -42.72 27.70
CA VAL A 32 -6.91 -43.28 29.04
C VAL A 32 -5.46 -43.75 29.22
N ASP A 33 -4.84 -44.23 28.15
CA ASP A 33 -3.42 -44.56 28.09
C ASP A 33 -2.81 -44.06 26.77
N GLU A 34 -2.02 -42.99 26.86
CA GLU A 34 -1.36 -42.29 25.73
C GLU A 34 0.05 -42.81 25.42
N ARG A 35 0.55 -43.79 26.19
CA ARG A 35 1.94 -44.24 26.08
C ARG A 35 2.23 -44.80 24.69
N SER A 36 3.27 -44.30 24.04
CA SER A 36 3.85 -44.88 22.83
C SER A 36 4.53 -46.23 23.12
N ILE A 37 4.91 -46.97 22.07
CA ILE A 37 5.72 -48.19 22.27
C ILE A 37 7.06 -47.82 22.94
N SER A 38 7.69 -46.73 22.52
CA SER A 38 8.90 -46.18 23.16
C SER A 38 8.70 -45.91 24.65
N ASP A 39 7.57 -45.34 25.05
CA ASP A 39 7.31 -45.06 26.47
C ASP A 39 7.23 -46.34 27.30
N VAL A 40 6.60 -47.40 26.76
CA VAL A 40 6.54 -48.71 27.42
C VAL A 40 7.93 -49.35 27.54
N LEU A 41 8.73 -49.28 26.48
CA LEU A 41 10.09 -49.83 26.46
C LEU A 41 11.02 -49.06 27.40
N ALA A 42 10.97 -47.74 27.38
CA ALA A 42 11.75 -46.88 28.25
C ALA A 42 11.32 -46.99 29.71
N PHE A 43 10.01 -47.09 29.97
CA PHE A 43 9.49 -47.36 31.30
C PHE A 43 10.07 -48.67 31.85
N ALA A 44 10.09 -49.74 31.04
CA ALA A 44 10.65 -51.02 31.46
C ALA A 44 12.16 -50.93 31.74
N ALA A 45 12.92 -50.20 30.92
CA ALA A 45 14.34 -49.95 31.14
C ALA A 45 14.60 -49.20 32.45
N LYS A 46 13.87 -48.10 32.70
CA LYS A 46 13.94 -47.33 33.96
C LYS A 46 13.49 -48.16 35.16
N PHE A 47 12.44 -48.96 35.00
CA PHE A 47 11.95 -49.86 36.04
C PHE A 47 12.99 -50.93 36.40
N ALA A 48 13.75 -51.42 35.42
CA ALA A 48 14.80 -52.42 35.65
C ALA A 48 15.90 -51.94 36.62
N GLU A 49 16.17 -50.63 36.67
CA GLU A 49 17.17 -50.05 37.58
C GLU A 49 16.78 -50.17 39.06
N ILE A 50 15.47 -50.15 39.34
CA ILE A 50 14.95 -50.26 40.71
C ILE A 50 14.70 -51.72 41.13
N VAL A 51 14.49 -52.62 40.17
CA VAL A 51 14.35 -54.06 40.47
C VAL A 51 15.73 -54.64 40.77
N GLN A 52 15.93 -55.06 42.03
CA GLN A 52 17.18 -55.69 42.46
C GLN A 52 17.16 -57.19 42.19
N TYR A 53 18.32 -57.77 41.88
CA TYR A 53 18.49 -59.21 41.93
C TYR A 53 19.47 -59.60 43.05
N TYR A 54 19.28 -60.83 43.54
CA TYR A 54 20.06 -61.41 44.62
C TYR A 54 20.88 -62.58 44.07
N ASN A 55 22.14 -62.69 44.48
CA ASN A 55 23.00 -63.81 44.10
C ASN A 55 22.60 -65.10 44.84
N LEU A 56 23.35 -66.19 44.60
CA LEU A 56 23.09 -67.50 45.19
C LEU A 56 23.25 -67.51 46.71
N GLU A 57 23.95 -66.51 47.26
CA GLU A 57 24.12 -66.26 48.69
C GLU A 57 23.01 -65.35 49.27
N ASN A 58 21.97 -65.04 48.47
CA ASN A 58 20.87 -64.15 48.81
C ASN A 58 21.32 -62.73 49.23
N THR A 59 22.44 -62.27 48.68
CA THR A 59 22.94 -60.91 48.85
C THR A 59 22.66 -60.09 47.59
N ARG A 60 22.38 -58.80 47.76
CA ARG A 60 22.06 -57.89 46.66
C ARG A 60 23.27 -57.79 45.73
N ASP A 61 23.09 -58.16 44.46
CA ASP A 61 24.18 -58.26 43.48
C ASP A 61 23.93 -57.40 42.22
N GLY A 62 23.15 -56.34 42.37
CA GLY A 62 22.86 -55.38 41.31
C GLY A 62 21.37 -55.31 40.96
N ASN A 63 21.09 -54.78 39.77
CA ASN A 63 19.73 -54.55 39.26
C ASN A 63 19.59 -55.08 37.82
N TRP A 64 18.37 -55.05 37.29
CA TRP A 64 18.08 -55.60 35.98
C TRP A 64 18.46 -54.66 34.81
N SER A 65 19.13 -53.52 35.03
CA SER A 65 19.49 -52.58 33.94
C SER A 65 20.31 -53.25 32.84
N LYS A 66 21.26 -54.12 33.22
CA LYS A 66 22.11 -54.92 32.32
C LYS A 66 21.33 -55.77 31.32
N PHE A 67 20.08 -56.11 31.62
CA PHE A 67 19.21 -56.83 30.70
C PHE A 67 18.96 -56.02 29.41
N PHE A 68 18.76 -54.70 29.57
CA PHE A 68 18.36 -53.76 28.52
C PHE A 68 19.52 -52.95 27.92
N GLU A 69 20.62 -52.75 28.67
CA GLU A 69 21.79 -51.92 28.29
C GLU A 69 22.41 -52.23 26.92
N ARG A 70 22.19 -53.43 26.37
CA ARG A 70 22.84 -53.87 25.13
C ARG A 70 21.93 -53.82 23.89
N ASP A 71 20.71 -53.30 24.00
CA ASP A 71 19.79 -53.23 22.87
C ASP A 71 19.57 -51.77 22.41
N GLU A 72 19.81 -51.55 21.12
CA GLU A 72 19.71 -50.24 20.45
C GLU A 72 18.29 -49.65 20.53
N THR A 73 17.26 -50.48 20.35
CA THR A 73 15.86 -50.02 20.39
C THR A 73 15.48 -49.54 21.80
N ILE A 74 15.94 -50.24 22.83
CA ILE A 74 15.65 -49.84 24.22
C ILE A 74 16.37 -48.54 24.56
N PHE A 75 17.64 -48.41 24.18
CA PHE A 75 18.40 -47.18 24.34
C PHE A 75 17.74 -45.98 23.63
N LEU A 76 17.36 -46.14 22.36
CA LEU A 76 16.68 -45.07 21.61
C LEU A 76 15.33 -44.72 22.24
N SER A 77 14.63 -45.70 22.83
CA SER A 77 13.39 -45.46 23.55
C SER A 77 13.61 -44.60 24.81
N THR A 78 14.72 -44.78 25.54
CA THR A 78 15.02 -43.93 26.72
C THR A 78 15.36 -42.49 26.33
N ILE A 79 15.92 -42.25 25.14
CA ILE A 79 16.10 -40.91 24.58
C ILE A 79 14.74 -40.28 24.25
N VAL A 80 13.93 -40.96 23.42
CA VAL A 80 12.64 -40.45 22.91
C VAL A 80 11.63 -40.17 24.04
N SER A 81 11.67 -40.95 25.12
CA SER A 81 10.79 -40.77 26.30
C SER A 81 11.27 -39.69 27.29
N THR A 82 12.24 -38.85 26.92
CA THR A 82 12.67 -37.73 27.76
C THR A 82 11.60 -36.64 27.78
N ASP A 83 11.13 -36.29 28.97
CA ASP A 83 10.09 -35.28 29.15
C ASP A 83 10.68 -33.86 29.11
N LEU A 84 10.81 -33.31 27.90
CA LEU A 84 11.24 -31.93 27.67
C LEU A 84 10.33 -30.90 28.35
N HIS A 85 9.02 -31.17 28.42
CA HIS A 85 8.06 -30.25 29.01
C HIS A 85 8.26 -30.14 30.52
N GLN A 86 8.50 -31.26 31.20
CA GLN A 86 8.82 -31.25 32.63
C GLN A 86 10.13 -30.52 32.93
N ILE A 87 11.15 -30.65 32.07
CA ILE A 87 12.43 -29.92 32.19
C ILE A 87 12.19 -28.40 32.04
N GLU A 88 11.45 -27.98 31.02
CA GLU A 88 11.12 -26.56 30.80
C GLU A 88 10.26 -26.00 31.94
N LYS A 89 9.27 -26.76 32.42
CA LYS A 89 8.41 -26.38 33.54
C LYS A 89 9.21 -26.16 34.81
N GLU A 90 10.13 -27.06 35.12
CA GLU A 90 11.00 -26.95 36.30
C GLU A 90 11.99 -25.79 36.17
N HIS A 91 12.52 -25.54 34.96
CA HIS A 91 13.34 -24.35 34.67
C HIS A 91 12.58 -23.04 34.92
N ASN A 92 11.36 -22.94 34.40
CA ASN A 92 10.50 -21.77 34.58
C ASN A 92 10.11 -21.58 36.05
N ARG A 93 9.90 -22.67 36.80
CA ARG A 93 9.70 -22.63 38.25
C ARG A 93 10.91 -22.00 38.96
N LEU A 94 12.13 -22.45 38.67
CA LEU A 94 13.35 -21.90 39.28
C LEU A 94 13.61 -20.44 38.88
N ILE A 95 13.34 -20.05 37.63
CA ILE A 95 13.37 -18.64 37.20
C ILE A 95 12.41 -17.79 38.04
N HIS A 96 11.17 -18.26 38.22
CA HIS A 96 10.18 -17.55 39.01
C HIS A 96 10.63 -17.40 40.47
N VAL A 97 11.26 -18.43 41.06
CA VAL A 97 11.84 -18.33 42.40
C VAL A 97 12.97 -17.29 42.44
N LEU A 98 13.89 -17.32 41.46
CA LEU A 98 15.02 -16.40 41.37
C LEU A 98 14.59 -14.92 41.25
N ASP A 99 13.59 -14.65 40.41
CA ASP A 99 13.10 -13.29 40.14
C ASP A 99 12.33 -12.69 41.34
N ASN A 100 11.71 -13.54 42.17
CA ASN A 100 10.88 -13.11 43.31
C ASN A 100 11.57 -13.27 44.68
N ALA A 101 12.78 -13.83 44.75
CA ALA A 101 13.49 -14.04 46.01
C ALA A 101 13.90 -12.69 46.66
N PRO A 102 13.52 -12.42 47.93
CA PRO A 102 13.84 -11.18 48.63
C PRO A 102 15.29 -11.09 49.13
N ARG A 103 15.96 -12.23 49.40
CA ARG A 103 17.31 -12.29 49.97
C ARG A 103 18.34 -12.79 48.96
N ALA A 104 19.59 -12.36 49.12
CA ALA A 104 20.69 -12.78 48.25
C ALA A 104 21.00 -14.29 48.35
N GLU A 105 20.82 -14.88 49.54
CA GLU A 105 21.00 -16.33 49.78
C GLU A 105 19.98 -17.16 48.98
N GLU A 106 18.70 -16.80 49.03
CA GLU A 106 17.63 -17.47 48.28
C GLU A 106 17.82 -17.32 46.76
N LYS A 107 18.38 -16.19 46.31
CA LYS A 107 18.78 -16.00 44.90
C LYS A 107 19.94 -16.90 44.50
N LEU A 108 20.90 -17.11 45.40
CA LEU A 108 22.02 -18.01 45.16
C LEU A 108 21.55 -19.47 45.09
N GLU A 109 20.66 -19.90 45.97
CA GLU A 109 20.06 -21.25 45.94
C GLU A 109 19.28 -21.52 44.64
N ALA A 110 18.46 -20.56 44.20
CA ALA A 110 17.73 -20.68 42.94
C ALA A 110 18.68 -20.72 41.72
N LEU A 111 19.76 -19.95 41.76
CA LEU A 111 20.80 -19.94 40.73
C LEU A 111 21.58 -21.26 40.70
N GLU A 112 21.89 -21.83 41.86
CA GLU A 112 22.48 -23.17 42.01
C GLU A 112 21.57 -24.23 41.39
N GLY A 113 20.27 -24.19 41.66
CA GLY A 113 19.30 -25.08 41.02
C GLY A 113 19.26 -24.95 39.49
N LEU A 114 19.37 -23.74 38.95
CA LEU A 114 19.43 -23.52 37.50
C LEU A 114 20.71 -24.11 36.89
N MET A 115 21.85 -23.98 37.58
CA MET A 115 23.10 -24.59 37.13
C MET A 115 23.05 -26.11 37.22
N GLN A 116 22.44 -26.66 38.28
CA GLN A 116 22.24 -28.09 38.44
C GLN A 116 21.42 -28.69 37.29
N GLN A 117 20.35 -28.01 36.83
CA GLN A 117 19.60 -28.46 35.66
C GLN A 117 20.46 -28.54 34.39
N ILE A 118 21.36 -27.57 34.18
CA ILE A 118 22.28 -27.59 33.03
C ILE A 118 23.26 -28.75 33.16
N LEU A 119 23.77 -29.01 34.36
CA LEU A 119 24.65 -30.15 34.63
C LEU A 119 23.95 -31.50 34.45
N ASP A 120 22.68 -31.61 34.83
CA ASP A 120 21.87 -32.80 34.62
C ASP A 120 21.66 -33.07 33.12
N LEU A 121 21.36 -32.03 32.33
CA LEU A 121 21.29 -32.12 30.87
C LEU A 121 22.65 -32.52 30.26
N ALA A 122 23.74 -31.90 30.72
CA ALA A 122 25.09 -32.23 30.25
C ALA A 122 25.44 -33.69 30.54
N LYS A 123 25.13 -34.18 31.74
CA LYS A 123 25.30 -35.57 32.13
C LYS A 123 24.46 -36.49 31.26
N GLN A 124 23.17 -36.17 31.05
CA GLN A 124 22.28 -36.98 30.22
C GLN A 124 22.81 -37.11 28.78
N ILE A 125 23.26 -36.02 28.18
CA ILE A 125 23.86 -36.02 26.84
C ILE A 125 25.16 -36.82 26.81
N ASN A 126 25.99 -36.70 27.86
CA ASN A 126 27.21 -37.50 27.99
C ASN A 126 26.91 -39.00 28.11
N ASP A 127 25.91 -39.37 28.91
CA ASP A 127 25.49 -40.76 29.10
C ASP A 127 24.98 -41.34 27.77
N TRP A 128 24.20 -40.57 27.00
CA TRP A 128 23.79 -40.95 25.64
C TRP A 128 24.99 -41.15 24.72
N TYR A 129 25.94 -40.22 24.72
CA TYR A 129 27.11 -40.30 23.86
C TYR A 129 28.01 -41.51 24.22
N MET A 130 28.26 -41.74 25.51
CA MET A 130 29.04 -42.87 25.98
C MET A 130 28.36 -44.21 25.68
N HIS A 131 27.04 -44.26 25.78
CA HIS A 131 26.28 -45.47 25.45
C HIS A 131 26.31 -45.77 23.95
N ALA A 132 26.11 -44.76 23.09
CA ALA A 132 26.24 -44.90 21.64
C ALA A 132 27.65 -45.37 21.24
N LEU A 133 28.69 -44.72 21.77
CA LEU A 133 30.09 -45.08 21.53
C LEU A 133 30.42 -46.53 21.93
N ASN A 134 29.87 -47.00 23.06
CA ASN A 134 30.07 -48.38 23.51
C ASN A 134 29.34 -49.39 22.62
N MET A 135 28.16 -49.05 22.09
CA MET A 135 27.41 -49.89 21.15
C MET A 135 28.12 -50.04 19.79
N ASP A 136 28.68 -48.94 19.26
CA ASP A 136 29.46 -48.94 18.01
C ASP A 136 30.73 -49.80 18.13
N ARG A 137 31.46 -49.71 19.25
CA ARG A 137 32.66 -50.53 19.51
C ARG A 137 32.37 -52.04 19.58
N LEU A 138 31.14 -52.42 19.93
CA LEU A 138 30.72 -53.82 19.99
C LEU A 138 30.20 -54.35 18.65
N ASN A 139 30.30 -53.56 17.55
CA ASN A 139 29.71 -53.85 16.23
C ASN A 139 28.19 -54.12 16.29
N MET A 140 27.50 -53.56 17.29
CA MET A 140 26.05 -53.75 17.48
C MET A 140 25.21 -52.63 16.86
N MET A 141 25.84 -51.54 16.40
CA MET A 141 25.20 -50.40 15.74
C MET A 141 25.45 -50.38 14.22
N HIS A 142 24.48 -49.84 13.50
CA HIS A 142 24.64 -49.30 12.14
C HIS A 142 24.43 -47.77 12.11
N SER A 143 24.30 -47.10 13.26
CA SER A 143 24.01 -45.67 13.34
C SER A 143 25.21 -44.87 13.87
N SER A 144 26.32 -44.93 13.15
CA SER A 144 27.42 -43.96 13.31
C SER A 144 26.91 -42.52 13.24
N GLU A 145 25.76 -42.29 12.62
CA GLU A 145 25.06 -41.01 12.56
C GLU A 145 24.65 -40.45 13.94
N LEU A 146 24.00 -41.20 14.83
CA LEU A 146 23.59 -40.65 16.15
C LEU A 146 24.80 -40.37 17.05
N GLU A 147 25.81 -41.25 17.02
CA GLU A 147 27.08 -41.01 17.69
C GLU A 147 27.72 -39.71 17.17
N ASN A 148 27.78 -39.54 15.85
CA ASN A 148 28.33 -38.33 15.21
C ASN A 148 27.53 -37.07 15.55
N GLU A 149 26.20 -37.13 15.56
CA GLU A 149 25.34 -36.00 15.95
C GLU A 149 25.59 -35.57 17.40
N LEU A 150 25.67 -36.53 18.33
CA LEU A 150 26.02 -36.28 19.74
C LEU A 150 27.45 -35.75 19.87
N GLU A 151 28.41 -36.34 19.15
CA GLU A 151 29.81 -35.92 19.18
C GLU A 151 29.97 -34.48 18.68
N ASN A 152 29.29 -34.14 17.57
CA ASN A 152 29.29 -32.82 16.98
C ASN A 152 28.62 -31.80 17.91
N ALA A 153 27.47 -32.13 18.49
CA ALA A 153 26.78 -31.25 19.43
C ALA A 153 27.66 -30.95 20.66
N ILE A 154 28.31 -31.99 21.22
CA ILE A 154 29.25 -31.84 22.33
C ILE A 154 30.41 -30.91 21.94
N LYS A 155 31.12 -31.20 20.84
CA LYS A 155 32.32 -30.46 20.43
C LYS A 155 32.03 -29.01 20.02
N GLN A 156 30.96 -28.78 19.27
CA GLN A 156 30.70 -27.50 18.62
C GLN A 156 29.89 -26.54 19.49
N GLN A 157 28.99 -27.06 20.35
CA GLN A 157 28.04 -26.21 21.07
C GLN A 157 28.14 -26.36 22.59
N LEU A 158 28.32 -27.56 23.13
CA LEU A 158 28.14 -27.78 24.57
C LEU A 158 29.42 -27.70 25.40
N ALA A 159 30.57 -28.12 24.86
CA ALA A 159 31.82 -28.20 25.61
C ALA A 159 32.24 -26.86 26.22
N GLN A 160 32.27 -25.77 25.42
CA GLN A 160 32.62 -24.45 25.94
C GLN A 160 31.57 -23.91 26.93
N ASN A 161 30.28 -24.16 26.66
CA ASN A 161 29.21 -23.73 27.57
C ASN A 161 29.29 -24.45 28.93
N LEU A 162 29.72 -25.73 28.96
CA LEU A 162 29.99 -26.44 30.21
C LEU A 162 31.20 -25.86 30.95
N MET A 163 32.29 -25.55 30.24
CA MET A 163 33.49 -24.94 30.87
C MET A 163 33.15 -23.58 31.49
N ASP A 164 32.46 -22.72 30.75
CA ASP A 164 32.00 -21.42 31.24
C ASP A 164 31.09 -21.57 32.48
N LEU A 165 30.23 -22.60 32.51
CA LEU A 165 29.36 -22.88 33.65
C LEU A 165 30.17 -23.28 34.90
N LEU A 166 31.21 -24.11 34.73
CA LEU A 166 32.11 -24.51 35.83
C LEU A 166 32.89 -23.31 36.38
N ASP A 167 33.33 -22.40 35.52
CA ASP A 167 33.98 -21.15 35.95
C ASP A 167 33.01 -20.27 36.76
N TYR A 168 31.73 -20.21 36.38
CA TYR A 168 30.71 -19.47 37.14
C TYR A 168 30.45 -20.09 38.51
N GLN A 169 30.51 -21.42 38.63
CA GLN A 169 30.38 -22.10 39.91
C GLN A 169 31.54 -21.75 40.85
N GLU A 170 32.78 -21.77 40.35
CA GLU A 170 33.97 -21.38 41.12
C GLU A 170 33.90 -19.92 41.57
N ASP A 171 33.56 -19.00 40.65
CA ASP A 171 33.42 -17.56 40.93
C ASP A 171 32.34 -17.22 41.96
N LEU A 172 31.28 -18.04 42.04
CA LEU A 172 30.18 -17.90 42.98
C LEU A 172 30.43 -18.63 44.31
N GLY A 173 31.53 -19.37 44.43
CA GLY A 173 31.88 -20.15 45.62
C GLY A 173 31.01 -21.41 45.80
N PHE A 174 30.34 -21.86 44.75
CA PHE A 174 29.60 -23.12 44.76
C PHE A 174 30.58 -24.28 44.58
N ASN A 175 30.69 -25.11 45.62
CA ASN A 175 31.50 -26.31 45.61
C ASN A 175 30.57 -27.53 45.51
N PRO A 176 30.15 -27.94 44.31
CA PRO A 176 29.29 -29.11 44.15
C PRO A 176 30.00 -30.35 44.73
N THR A 177 29.29 -31.09 45.58
CA THR A 177 29.76 -32.36 46.14
C THR A 177 29.16 -33.54 45.35
N GLY A 178 29.85 -34.68 45.31
CA GLY A 178 29.42 -35.84 44.54
C GLY A 178 29.73 -35.73 43.04
N MET A 179 28.90 -36.35 42.19
CA MET A 179 29.16 -36.58 40.77
C MET A 179 29.39 -35.32 39.93
N PHE A 180 28.96 -34.16 40.42
CA PHE A 180 29.10 -32.87 39.74
C PHE A 180 30.28 -32.03 40.20
N SER A 181 31.15 -32.57 41.06
CA SER A 181 32.43 -31.92 41.34
C SER A 181 33.31 -31.88 40.08
N VAL A 182 34.16 -30.86 39.94
CA VAL A 182 35.03 -30.70 38.76
C VAL A 182 35.91 -31.94 38.52
N GLY A 183 36.36 -32.59 39.59
CA GLY A 183 37.13 -33.85 39.51
C GLY A 183 36.30 -35.01 38.96
N GLU A 184 35.09 -35.19 39.48
CA GLU A 184 34.17 -36.26 39.05
C GLU A 184 33.69 -36.06 37.61
N ILE A 185 33.40 -34.82 37.21
CA ILE A 185 33.06 -34.48 35.82
C ILE A 185 34.21 -34.84 34.88
N ARG A 186 35.45 -34.46 35.21
CA ARG A 186 36.63 -34.80 34.40
C ARG A 186 36.89 -36.31 34.32
N GLN A 187 36.47 -37.07 35.33
CA GLN A 187 36.63 -38.52 35.38
C GLN A 187 35.53 -39.26 34.59
N HIS A 188 34.29 -38.80 34.65
CA HIS A 188 33.13 -39.51 34.11
C HIS A 188 32.66 -39.01 32.73
N PHE A 189 32.97 -37.77 32.36
CA PHE A 189 32.65 -37.24 31.03
C PHE A 189 33.68 -37.68 29.99
N HIS A 190 33.23 -37.90 28.76
CA HIS A 190 34.15 -38.23 27.68
C HIS A 190 35.13 -37.09 27.39
N LYS A 191 36.36 -37.42 26.96
CA LYS A 191 37.40 -36.44 26.59
C LYS A 191 36.99 -35.40 25.54
N ASN A 192 35.93 -35.64 24.77
CA ASN A 192 35.45 -34.67 23.77
C ASN A 192 34.78 -33.45 24.38
N TRP A 193 34.34 -33.54 25.64
CA TRP A 193 33.96 -32.36 26.43
C TRP A 193 35.18 -31.49 26.78
N PHE A 194 36.41 -32.01 26.59
CA PHE A 194 37.65 -31.40 27.01
C PHE A 194 38.72 -31.49 25.88
N LYS A 195 38.62 -30.67 24.82
CA LYS A 195 39.68 -30.56 23.80
C LYS A 195 40.19 -29.13 23.60
N THR A 196 41.51 -29.08 23.36
CA THR A 196 42.48 -27.98 23.33
C THR A 196 42.06 -26.71 22.58
N HIS A 197 41.78 -25.66 23.34
CA HIS A 197 42.26 -24.28 23.13
C HIS A 197 42.64 -23.71 24.50
N GLU A 198 43.79 -24.11 25.02
CA GLU A 198 44.64 -23.09 25.64
C GLU A 198 44.92 -22.06 24.55
N GLN A 199 44.56 -20.79 24.82
CA GLN A 199 44.61 -19.62 23.91
C GLN A 199 43.39 -19.39 23.00
N ILE A 200 42.29 -18.93 23.60
CA ILE A 200 41.72 -17.65 23.16
C ILE A 200 41.98 -16.67 24.30
N GLY A 201 42.69 -15.60 23.98
CA GLY A 201 43.25 -14.66 24.92
C GLY A 201 42.24 -14.15 25.94
N ALA A 202 42.76 -13.86 27.12
CA ALA A 202 42.10 -13.13 28.17
C ALA A 202 41.17 -12.01 27.62
N ARG A 203 39.89 -12.33 27.43
CA ARG A 203 38.85 -11.51 28.05
C ARG A 203 38.67 -12.01 29.47
N ASN A 204 39.75 -11.86 30.24
CA ASN A 204 39.64 -11.45 31.62
C ASN A 204 38.92 -10.10 31.60
N ILE A 205 37.58 -10.12 31.47
CA ILE A 205 36.82 -9.27 32.37
C ILE A 205 36.89 -10.02 33.70
N LEU A 206 38.07 -9.94 34.33
CA LEU A 206 38.19 -10.08 35.77
C LEU A 206 37.25 -9.02 36.31
N ILE A 207 36.03 -9.43 36.61
CA ILE A 207 35.15 -8.66 37.47
C ILE A 207 35.69 -8.85 38.90
N LYS A 208 36.93 -8.39 39.12
CA LYS A 208 37.41 -8.06 40.45
C LYS A 208 36.87 -6.66 40.74
N GLY A 209 35.72 -6.61 41.42
CA GLY A 209 35.16 -5.35 41.92
C GLY A 209 33.65 -5.19 41.90
N LEU A 210 32.85 -6.17 41.45
CA LEU A 210 31.38 -6.08 41.58
C LEU A 210 30.89 -6.63 42.92
N GLU A 211 29.96 -5.91 43.54
CA GLU A 211 29.20 -6.38 44.71
C GLU A 211 28.43 -7.66 44.34
N SER A 212 28.19 -8.54 45.32
CA SER A 212 27.60 -9.88 45.11
C SER A 212 26.28 -9.86 44.33
N ALA A 213 25.49 -8.78 44.44
CA ALA A 213 24.22 -8.61 43.72
C ALA A 213 24.40 -8.45 42.20
N ASP A 214 25.44 -7.73 41.75
CA ASP A 214 25.69 -7.51 40.32
C ASP A 214 26.26 -8.76 39.64
N LYS A 215 27.03 -9.57 40.36
CA LYS A 215 27.47 -10.90 39.90
C LYS A 215 26.28 -11.84 39.67
N ILE A 216 25.35 -11.93 40.62
CA ILE A 216 24.14 -12.76 40.50
C ILE A 216 23.34 -12.35 39.26
N LYS A 217 23.11 -11.06 39.05
CA LYS A 217 22.38 -10.55 37.89
C LYS A 217 23.08 -10.86 36.56
N SER A 218 24.41 -10.68 36.50
CA SER A 218 25.22 -10.97 35.33
C SER A 218 25.20 -12.47 34.96
N TYR A 219 25.48 -13.35 35.93
CA TYR A 219 25.49 -14.79 35.70
C TYR A 219 24.10 -15.35 35.41
N THR A 220 23.04 -14.81 36.01
CA THR A 220 21.65 -15.20 35.69
C THR A 220 21.38 -15.10 34.19
N LYS A 221 21.78 -13.99 33.55
CA LYS A 221 21.58 -13.81 32.11
C LYS A 221 22.37 -14.86 31.31
N LYS A 222 23.60 -15.16 31.71
CA LYS A 222 24.47 -16.14 31.03
C LYS A 222 23.96 -17.57 31.20
N ILE A 223 23.55 -17.95 32.40
CA ILE A 223 22.98 -19.27 32.73
C ILE A 223 21.68 -19.50 31.96
N ARG A 224 20.81 -18.49 31.82
CA ARG A 224 19.61 -18.59 30.97
C ARG A 224 19.95 -18.86 29.50
N ILE A 225 21.04 -18.27 28.98
CA ILE A 225 21.51 -18.53 27.63
C ILE A 225 22.07 -19.95 27.51
N GLN A 226 22.92 -20.36 28.46
CA GLN A 226 23.48 -21.71 28.50
C GLN A 226 22.37 -22.77 28.55
N PHE A 227 21.36 -22.62 29.42
CA PHE A 227 20.23 -23.53 29.48
C PHE A 227 19.52 -23.66 28.12
N ARG A 228 19.25 -22.54 27.44
CA ARG A 228 18.63 -22.57 26.10
C ARG A 228 19.48 -23.36 25.10
N THR A 229 20.80 -23.22 25.15
CA THR A 229 21.71 -23.99 24.30
C THR A 229 21.58 -25.50 24.58
N PHE A 230 21.73 -25.93 25.84
CA PHE A 230 21.59 -27.34 26.22
C PHE A 230 20.20 -27.89 25.90
N TYR A 231 19.14 -27.14 26.22
CA TYR A 231 17.76 -27.50 25.92
C TYR A 231 17.52 -27.66 24.41
N SER A 232 18.04 -26.75 23.58
CA SER A 232 17.88 -26.81 22.13
C SER A 232 18.59 -28.02 21.52
N VAL A 233 19.78 -28.37 22.02
CA VAL A 233 20.48 -29.59 21.60
C VAL A 233 19.71 -30.83 22.03
N THR A 234 19.26 -30.90 23.28
CA THR A 234 18.42 -32.01 23.76
C THR A 234 17.16 -32.16 22.91
N SER A 235 16.46 -31.05 22.62
CA SER A 235 15.29 -31.04 21.74
C SER A 235 15.61 -31.53 20.33
N TYR A 236 16.75 -31.13 19.77
CA TYR A 236 17.19 -31.59 18.45
C TYR A 236 17.45 -33.11 18.44
N ILE A 237 18.17 -33.63 19.45
CA ILE A 237 18.40 -35.07 19.59
C ILE A 237 17.08 -35.83 19.71
N LEU A 238 16.11 -35.30 20.46
CA LEU A 238 14.77 -35.88 20.59
C LEU A 238 13.96 -35.84 19.28
N GLN A 239 14.21 -34.88 18.39
CA GLN A 239 13.56 -34.82 17.08
C GLN A 239 14.11 -35.84 16.09
N ILE A 240 15.42 -36.13 16.14
CA ILE A 240 16.05 -37.09 15.23
C ILE A 240 15.99 -38.54 15.74
N ALA A 241 15.95 -38.77 17.06
CA ALA A 241 15.92 -40.10 17.67
C ALA A 241 14.77 -41.02 17.18
N PRO A 242 13.53 -40.53 16.94
CA PRO A 242 12.43 -41.36 16.42
C PRO A 242 12.73 -42.02 15.07
N LYS A 243 13.49 -41.35 14.19
CA LYS A 243 13.92 -41.92 12.90
C LYS A 243 14.75 -43.20 13.15
N TYR A 244 15.78 -43.10 13.98
CA TYR A 244 16.66 -44.22 14.31
C TYR A 244 15.91 -45.32 15.07
N LEU A 245 14.99 -44.95 15.97
CA LEU A 245 14.16 -45.90 16.71
C LEU A 245 13.29 -46.74 15.76
N MET A 246 12.65 -46.09 14.78
CA MET A 246 11.80 -46.77 13.81
C MET A 246 12.60 -47.73 12.92
N GLU A 247 13.79 -47.30 12.49
CA GLU A 247 14.72 -48.14 11.74
C GLU A 247 15.14 -49.39 12.56
N SER A 248 15.47 -49.21 13.84
CA SER A 248 15.81 -50.33 14.73
C SER A 248 14.61 -51.28 14.91
N LEU A 249 13.39 -50.75 15.11
CA LEU A 249 12.17 -51.54 15.34
C LEU A 249 11.64 -52.32 14.13
N THR A 250 11.95 -51.89 12.90
CA THR A 250 11.32 -52.42 11.67
C THR A 250 12.30 -52.82 10.57
N GLY A 251 13.48 -52.20 10.51
CA GLY A 251 14.47 -52.39 9.46
C GLY A 251 15.54 -53.43 9.77
N LYS A 252 15.69 -53.87 11.03
CA LYS A 252 16.75 -54.79 11.46
C LYS A 252 16.18 -56.05 12.12
N ALA A 253 16.78 -57.21 11.80
CA ALA A 253 16.44 -58.51 12.38
C ALA A 253 17.54 -59.03 13.33
N ASN A 254 18.12 -58.13 14.14
CA ASN A 254 19.30 -58.40 14.97
C ASN A 254 19.05 -58.28 16.49
N HIS A 255 17.80 -58.12 16.93
CA HIS A 255 17.46 -58.13 18.36
C HIS A 255 17.78 -59.48 19.02
N ARG A 256 18.26 -59.43 20.27
CA ARG A 256 18.42 -60.64 21.10
C ARG A 256 17.04 -61.28 21.33
N PRO A 257 16.89 -62.63 21.30
CA PRO A 257 15.58 -63.28 21.34
C PRO A 257 14.67 -62.89 22.52
N ASP A 258 15.27 -62.63 23.68
CA ASP A 258 14.61 -62.14 24.89
C ASP A 258 14.11 -60.69 24.75
N ILE A 259 14.86 -59.82 24.09
CA ILE A 259 14.40 -58.44 23.79
C ILE A 259 13.32 -58.46 22.70
N ALA A 260 13.47 -59.30 21.67
CA ALA A 260 12.46 -59.47 20.63
C ALA A 260 11.11 -59.94 21.21
N LEU A 261 11.14 -60.84 22.21
CA LEU A 261 9.95 -61.27 22.94
C LEU A 261 9.30 -60.09 23.68
N PHE A 262 10.10 -59.24 24.33
CA PHE A 262 9.60 -58.07 25.03
C PHE A 262 9.01 -56.99 24.10
N ILE A 263 9.67 -56.70 22.97
CA ILE A 263 9.13 -55.81 21.93
C ILE A 263 7.81 -56.37 21.38
N SER A 264 7.72 -57.69 21.19
CA SER A 264 6.48 -58.36 20.75
C SER A 264 5.35 -58.19 21.77
N PHE A 265 5.65 -58.30 23.07
CA PHE A 265 4.71 -57.97 24.13
C PHE A 265 4.23 -56.51 24.03
N ALA A 266 5.14 -55.55 23.89
CA ALA A 266 4.77 -54.13 23.76
C ALA A 266 3.89 -53.86 22.52
N LYS A 267 4.17 -54.52 21.39
CA LYS A 267 3.32 -54.48 20.19
C LYS A 267 1.94 -55.09 20.41
N MET A 268 1.85 -56.21 21.13
CA MET A 268 0.54 -56.83 21.46
C MET A 268 -0.25 -55.99 22.46
N PHE A 269 0.42 -55.35 23.42
CA PHE A 269 -0.19 -54.48 24.43
C PHE A 269 -0.97 -53.33 23.79
N LYS A 270 -0.54 -52.82 22.63
CA LYS A 270 -1.28 -51.80 21.86
C LYS A 270 -2.72 -52.17 21.54
N LYS A 271 -3.04 -53.46 21.39
CA LYS A 271 -4.44 -53.91 21.16
C LYS A 271 -5.31 -53.68 22.40
N LEU A 272 -4.75 -53.94 23.58
CA LEU A 272 -5.45 -53.67 24.85
C LEU A 272 -5.56 -52.16 25.10
N GLN A 273 -4.50 -51.41 24.80
CA GLN A 273 -4.51 -49.95 24.90
C GLN A 273 -5.61 -49.34 24.01
N TYR A 274 -5.73 -49.78 22.75
CA TYR A 274 -6.81 -49.34 21.86
C TYR A 274 -8.19 -49.61 22.44
N GLN A 275 -8.43 -50.81 22.98
CA GLN A 275 -9.72 -51.14 23.60
C GLN A 275 -10.03 -50.25 24.81
N VAL A 276 -9.05 -49.99 25.67
CA VAL A 276 -9.20 -49.10 26.84
C VAL A 276 -9.47 -47.66 26.39
N ASN A 277 -8.84 -47.20 25.32
CA ASN A 277 -9.04 -45.86 24.79
C ASN A 277 -10.42 -45.65 24.12
N THR A 278 -11.17 -46.72 23.79
CA THR A 278 -12.58 -46.58 23.32
C THR A 278 -13.57 -46.21 24.43
N VAL A 279 -13.15 -46.16 25.70
CA VAL A 279 -14.04 -45.85 26.82
C VAL A 279 -14.63 -44.44 26.72
N THR A 280 -13.87 -43.47 26.22
CA THR A 280 -14.31 -42.08 26.05
C THR A 280 -15.44 -41.98 25.02
N GLU A 281 -15.28 -42.61 23.85
CA GLU A 281 -16.32 -42.69 22.81
C GLU A 281 -17.59 -43.36 23.34
N LYS A 282 -17.46 -44.55 23.93
CA LYS A 282 -18.60 -45.30 24.49
C LYS A 282 -19.34 -44.52 25.56
N HIS A 283 -18.62 -43.77 26.40
CA HIS A 283 -19.22 -42.92 27.41
C HIS A 283 -19.98 -41.75 26.78
N LEU A 284 -19.41 -41.08 25.78
CA LEU A 284 -20.08 -39.99 25.06
C LEU A 284 -21.32 -40.48 24.30
N ASP A 285 -21.23 -41.62 23.61
CA ASP A 285 -22.36 -42.24 22.93
C ASP A 285 -23.48 -42.60 23.92
N PHE A 286 -23.14 -43.22 25.04
CA PHE A 286 -24.10 -43.51 26.09
C PHE A 286 -24.75 -42.22 26.62
N TYR A 287 -23.97 -41.18 26.86
CA TYR A 287 -24.50 -39.91 27.34
C TYR A 287 -25.45 -39.25 26.33
N TYR A 288 -25.05 -39.13 25.05
CA TYR A 288 -25.87 -38.46 24.04
C TYR A 288 -27.08 -39.30 23.63
N TYR A 289 -26.92 -40.59 23.35
CA TYR A 289 -28.00 -41.43 22.84
C TYR A 289 -28.88 -42.03 23.94
N ASN A 290 -28.31 -42.42 25.09
CA ASN A 290 -29.06 -43.11 26.14
C ASN A 290 -29.56 -42.18 27.25
N VAL A 291 -28.76 -41.19 27.67
CA VAL A 291 -29.15 -40.23 28.71
C VAL A 291 -29.93 -39.06 28.11
N LEU A 292 -29.34 -38.34 27.15
CA LEU A 292 -29.96 -37.16 26.52
C LEU A 292 -30.98 -37.50 25.43
N LYS A 293 -31.06 -38.77 24.99
CA LYS A 293 -31.99 -39.24 23.95
C LYS A 293 -31.88 -38.48 22.63
N GLN A 294 -30.69 -37.99 22.29
CA GLN A 294 -30.43 -37.37 21.00
C GLN A 294 -30.58 -38.40 19.88
N ARG A 295 -30.92 -37.92 18.68
CA ARG A 295 -31.03 -38.72 17.47
C ARG A 295 -30.23 -38.07 16.36
N GLN A 296 -29.63 -38.88 15.50
CA GLN A 296 -28.99 -38.35 14.30
C GLN A 296 -30.03 -37.61 13.46
N LYS A 297 -29.66 -36.40 13.01
CA LYS A 297 -30.49 -35.61 12.09
C LYS A 297 -30.58 -36.38 10.77
N GLY A 298 -31.78 -36.44 10.20
CA GLY A 298 -32.00 -37.09 8.90
C GLY A 298 -31.24 -36.38 7.77
N LEU A 299 -31.13 -37.06 6.63
CA LEU A 299 -30.55 -36.50 5.41
C LEU A 299 -31.39 -35.31 4.92
N SER A 300 -30.73 -34.23 4.53
CA SER A 300 -31.36 -33.10 3.84
C SER A 300 -30.87 -33.12 2.40
N PRO A 301 -31.75 -32.88 1.40
CA PRO A 301 -31.32 -32.73 0.01
C PRO A 301 -30.30 -31.61 -0.09
N ASP A 302 -29.31 -31.81 -0.94
CA ASP A 302 -28.39 -30.77 -1.36
C ASP A 302 -29.09 -29.77 -2.30
N ARG A 303 -28.45 -28.61 -2.49
CA ARG A 303 -28.95 -27.53 -3.34
C ARG A 303 -27.83 -27.08 -4.25
N ALA A 304 -28.17 -26.74 -5.49
CA ALA A 304 -27.24 -26.22 -6.48
C ALA A 304 -27.81 -24.95 -7.12
N ASN A 305 -26.92 -23.99 -7.44
CA ASN A 305 -27.28 -22.84 -8.25
C ASN A 305 -27.13 -23.20 -9.72
N VAL A 306 -28.14 -22.89 -10.53
CA VAL A 306 -28.14 -23.15 -11.99
C VAL A 306 -28.33 -21.84 -12.74
N TYR A 307 -27.60 -21.69 -13.84
CA TYR A 307 -27.72 -20.55 -14.74
C TYR A 307 -28.42 -21.00 -16.02
N LEU A 308 -29.47 -20.28 -16.41
CA LEU A 308 -30.31 -20.61 -17.54
C LEU A 308 -30.31 -19.46 -18.54
N ASN A 309 -30.05 -19.77 -19.81
CA ASN A 309 -30.17 -18.83 -20.92
C ASN A 309 -31.40 -19.17 -21.75
N VAL A 310 -32.19 -18.16 -22.09
CA VAL A 310 -33.33 -18.34 -23.00
C VAL A 310 -32.82 -18.33 -24.46
N ALA A 311 -33.46 -19.09 -25.34
CA ALA A 311 -33.16 -19.06 -26.77
C ALA A 311 -33.42 -17.65 -27.35
N LYS A 312 -32.59 -17.22 -28.32
CA LYS A 312 -32.59 -15.85 -28.89
C LYS A 312 -33.93 -15.32 -29.41
N HIS A 313 -34.88 -16.19 -29.74
CA HIS A 313 -36.19 -15.84 -30.31
C HIS A 313 -37.30 -15.75 -29.27
N ILE A 314 -36.99 -16.00 -27.98
CA ILE A 314 -37.93 -15.95 -26.89
C ILE A 314 -37.57 -14.75 -26.01
N ASP A 315 -38.53 -13.84 -25.83
CA ASP A 315 -38.33 -12.65 -25.00
C ASP A 315 -38.40 -13.00 -23.51
N THR A 316 -39.41 -13.80 -23.14
CA THR A 316 -39.64 -14.24 -21.77
C THR A 316 -40.14 -15.69 -21.71
N HIS A 317 -39.78 -16.42 -20.65
CA HIS A 317 -40.25 -17.77 -20.38
C HIS A 317 -40.45 -17.97 -18.88
N LEU A 318 -41.62 -18.48 -18.48
CA LEU A 318 -41.88 -18.87 -17.10
C LEU A 318 -41.40 -20.30 -16.86
N LEU A 319 -40.42 -20.44 -15.97
CA LEU A 319 -39.99 -21.72 -15.43
C LEU A 319 -40.75 -21.97 -14.12
N GLU A 320 -41.66 -22.94 -14.11
CA GLU A 320 -42.47 -23.25 -12.94
C GLU A 320 -41.62 -23.89 -11.83
N LYS A 321 -42.01 -23.65 -10.59
CA LYS A 321 -41.52 -24.35 -9.39
C LYS A 321 -41.72 -25.86 -9.56
N GLY A 322 -40.72 -26.63 -9.14
CA GLY A 322 -40.73 -28.08 -9.25
C GLY A 322 -40.29 -28.62 -10.61
N THR A 323 -39.88 -27.75 -11.54
CA THR A 323 -39.31 -28.19 -12.82
C THR A 323 -38.05 -29.00 -12.57
N LEU A 324 -38.00 -30.21 -13.14
CA LEU A 324 -36.90 -31.15 -12.94
C LEU A 324 -35.73 -30.83 -13.87
N LEU A 325 -34.53 -30.77 -13.29
CA LEU A 325 -33.26 -30.54 -13.95
C LEU A 325 -32.35 -31.76 -13.74
N THR A 326 -31.89 -32.37 -14.82
CA THR A 326 -31.01 -33.55 -14.75
C THR A 326 -29.61 -33.17 -14.29
N ALA A 327 -29.11 -33.83 -13.24
CA ALA A 327 -27.76 -33.64 -12.69
C ALA A 327 -26.74 -34.69 -13.18
N GLY A 328 -27.15 -35.53 -14.13
CA GLY A 328 -26.34 -36.65 -14.63
C GLY A 328 -26.56 -37.93 -13.82
N LYS A 329 -25.60 -38.86 -13.95
CA LYS A 329 -25.64 -40.16 -13.28
C LYS A 329 -24.48 -40.29 -12.30
N ASP A 330 -24.71 -40.94 -11.17
CA ASP A 330 -23.64 -41.27 -10.22
C ASP A 330 -22.78 -42.45 -10.71
N GLU A 331 -21.77 -42.81 -9.90
CA GLU A 331 -20.87 -43.93 -10.16
C GLU A 331 -21.58 -45.29 -10.28
N GLN A 332 -22.79 -45.40 -9.74
CA GLN A 332 -23.64 -46.59 -9.78
C GLN A 332 -24.63 -46.56 -10.97
N GLY A 333 -24.63 -45.48 -11.76
CA GLY A 333 -25.47 -45.29 -12.93
C GLY A 333 -26.89 -44.80 -12.62
N VAL A 334 -27.17 -44.37 -11.39
CA VAL A 334 -28.46 -43.81 -10.97
C VAL A 334 -28.53 -42.35 -11.40
N GLU A 335 -29.63 -41.96 -12.05
CA GLU A 335 -29.86 -40.61 -12.53
C GLU A 335 -30.40 -39.71 -11.41
N HIS A 336 -29.79 -38.53 -11.25
CA HIS A 336 -30.15 -37.57 -10.21
C HIS A 336 -30.86 -36.35 -10.82
N PHE A 337 -31.81 -35.81 -10.07
CA PHE A 337 -32.61 -34.67 -10.48
C PHE A 337 -32.64 -33.61 -9.37
N TYR A 338 -32.49 -32.35 -9.75
CA TYR A 338 -32.89 -31.22 -8.91
C TYR A 338 -34.25 -30.71 -9.35
N ALA A 339 -34.98 -30.09 -8.43
CA ALA A 339 -36.22 -29.40 -8.71
C ALA A 339 -36.04 -27.90 -8.44
N THR A 340 -36.59 -27.04 -9.29
CA THR A 340 -36.60 -25.60 -9.04
C THR A 340 -37.38 -25.29 -7.76
N GLU A 341 -36.83 -24.43 -6.89
CA GLU A 341 -37.48 -24.11 -5.60
C GLU A 341 -38.64 -23.13 -5.74
N ASP A 342 -38.59 -22.26 -6.75
CA ASP A 342 -39.53 -21.16 -6.98
C ASP A 342 -39.84 -21.00 -8.48
N ASP A 343 -40.94 -20.31 -8.79
CA ASP A 343 -41.25 -19.86 -10.14
C ASP A 343 -40.26 -18.78 -10.57
N LEU A 344 -39.67 -18.89 -11.77
CA LEU A 344 -38.69 -17.94 -12.29
C LEU A 344 -39.07 -17.49 -13.71
N VAL A 345 -39.25 -16.19 -13.91
CA VAL A 345 -39.43 -15.61 -15.25
C VAL A 345 -38.05 -15.30 -15.82
N LEU A 346 -37.62 -16.12 -16.78
CA LEU A 346 -36.39 -15.93 -17.54
C LEU A 346 -36.62 -14.93 -18.68
N ASN A 347 -35.61 -14.11 -18.96
CA ASN A 347 -35.61 -13.16 -20.08
C ASN A 347 -34.20 -13.05 -20.69
N GLN A 348 -34.01 -12.12 -21.64
CA GLN A 348 -32.73 -11.91 -22.32
C GLN A 348 -31.75 -10.98 -21.59
N ALA A 349 -32.07 -10.52 -20.37
CA ALA A 349 -31.18 -9.66 -19.60
C ALA A 349 -29.91 -10.42 -19.23
N LYS A 350 -28.78 -9.74 -19.38
CA LYS A 350 -27.45 -10.26 -19.03
C LYS A 350 -26.66 -9.17 -18.32
N ILE A 351 -25.73 -9.60 -17.46
CA ILE A 351 -24.72 -8.70 -16.90
C ILE A 351 -23.78 -8.32 -18.06
N GLU A 352 -23.78 -7.05 -18.44
CA GLU A 352 -22.91 -6.53 -19.51
C GLU A 352 -21.50 -6.25 -19.01
N SER A 353 -21.38 -5.59 -17.86
CA SER A 353 -20.10 -5.30 -17.21
C SER A 353 -20.28 -5.18 -15.70
N ILE A 354 -19.19 -5.42 -14.96
CA ILE A 354 -19.12 -5.23 -13.51
C ILE A 354 -17.99 -4.24 -13.26
N HIS A 355 -18.32 -3.11 -12.65
CA HIS A 355 -17.37 -2.06 -12.29
C HIS A 355 -17.20 -2.01 -10.78
N SER A 356 -16.02 -1.64 -10.31
CA SER A 356 -15.75 -1.45 -8.89
C SER A 356 -15.04 -0.14 -8.62
N LEU A 357 -15.46 0.55 -7.57
CA LEU A 357 -14.80 1.74 -7.02
C LEU A 357 -14.47 1.46 -5.54
N PHE A 358 -13.20 1.58 -5.17
CA PHE A 358 -12.72 1.38 -3.81
C PHE A 358 -12.23 2.68 -3.20
N ILE A 359 -12.69 2.97 -1.98
CA ILE A 359 -12.30 4.15 -1.21
C ILE A 359 -11.20 3.78 -0.20
N SER A 360 -9.97 4.17 -0.48
CA SER A 360 -8.85 3.91 0.41
C SER A 360 -8.76 4.96 1.53
N LYS A 361 -8.43 4.49 2.74
CA LYS A 361 -8.12 5.28 3.93
C LYS A 361 -6.88 4.70 4.62
N ASN A 362 -5.77 4.60 3.87
CA ASN A 362 -4.57 3.90 4.32
C ASN A 362 -3.80 4.70 5.39
N PRO A 363 -3.70 4.22 6.65
CA PRO A 363 -3.03 4.96 7.73
C PRO A 363 -1.51 5.11 7.52
N LYS A 364 -0.89 4.34 6.61
CA LYS A 364 0.53 4.46 6.28
C LYS A 364 0.84 5.68 5.41
N ILE A 365 -0.16 6.24 4.74
CA ILE A 365 -0.02 7.49 4.00
C ILE A 365 -0.06 8.61 5.05
N GLY A 366 1.13 9.15 5.36
CA GLY A 366 1.33 10.14 6.42
C GLY A 366 0.78 11.51 6.02
N ILE A 367 -0.51 11.74 6.26
CA ILE A 367 -1.17 13.03 5.98
C ILE A 367 -0.92 14.05 7.10
N GLY A 368 -0.51 13.58 8.28
CA GLY A 368 -0.37 14.41 9.48
C GLY A 368 -1.71 14.95 9.99
N SER A 369 -2.82 14.40 9.51
CA SER A 369 -4.13 14.62 10.12
C SER A 369 -4.38 13.57 11.20
N SER A 370 -5.01 14.00 12.29
CA SER A 370 -5.56 13.10 13.31
C SER A 370 -6.82 12.36 12.81
N TYR A 371 -7.39 12.80 11.69
CA TYR A 371 -8.57 12.19 11.07
C TYR A 371 -8.19 11.15 10.00
N ARG A 372 -8.99 10.09 9.90
CA ARG A 372 -8.91 9.13 8.79
C ARG A 372 -9.54 9.71 7.53
N VAL A 373 -8.74 10.44 6.78
CA VAL A 373 -9.09 11.01 5.47
C VAL A 373 -8.99 9.97 4.36
N ILE A 374 -9.63 10.24 3.23
CA ILE A 374 -9.51 9.41 2.01
C ILE A 374 -8.12 9.65 1.43
N THR A 375 -7.36 8.58 1.25
CA THR A 375 -5.99 8.67 0.77
C THR A 375 -5.90 8.50 -0.73
N ASN A 376 -6.77 7.67 -1.32
CA ASN A 376 -6.84 7.41 -2.75
C ASN A 376 -8.21 6.82 -3.12
N LEU A 377 -8.54 6.86 -4.41
CA LEU A 377 -9.64 6.12 -5.00
C LEU A 377 -9.10 5.17 -6.07
N TYR A 378 -9.57 3.92 -6.06
CA TYR A 378 -9.20 2.92 -7.07
C TYR A 378 -10.42 2.47 -7.84
N SER A 379 -10.26 2.22 -9.13
CA SER A 379 -11.31 1.75 -10.03
C SER A 379 -10.88 0.51 -10.81
N ALA A 380 -11.85 -0.33 -11.15
CA ALA A 380 -11.74 -1.40 -12.12
C ALA A 380 -12.94 -1.32 -13.06
N ASP A 381 -12.66 -1.12 -14.36
CA ASP A 381 -13.69 -1.00 -15.41
C ASP A 381 -14.29 -2.39 -15.73
N ILE A 382 -13.52 -3.45 -15.45
CA ILE A 382 -13.96 -4.85 -15.48
C ILE A 382 -13.48 -5.52 -14.19
N ALA A 383 -14.27 -5.44 -13.13
CA ALA A 383 -13.91 -5.89 -11.79
C ALA A 383 -13.62 -7.39 -11.70
N ASN A 384 -14.32 -8.20 -12.48
CA ASN A 384 -14.14 -9.65 -12.56
C ASN A 384 -13.00 -10.03 -13.52
N SER A 385 -11.86 -9.36 -13.43
CA SER A 385 -10.69 -9.61 -14.26
C SER A 385 -9.40 -9.46 -13.49
N LYS A 386 -8.31 -10.04 -14.03
CA LYS A 386 -7.00 -10.05 -13.38
C LYS A 386 -6.43 -8.65 -13.19
N ASP A 387 -6.68 -7.73 -14.11
CA ASP A 387 -6.04 -6.41 -14.20
C ASP A 387 -7.04 -5.25 -14.09
N GLY A 388 -8.31 -5.55 -13.80
CA GLY A 388 -9.39 -4.57 -13.79
C GLY A 388 -9.78 -4.05 -15.18
N LYS A 389 -9.25 -4.65 -16.26
CA LYS A 389 -9.44 -4.25 -17.67
C LYS A 389 -9.84 -5.42 -18.59
N GLY A 390 -10.17 -6.58 -18.04
CA GLY A 390 -10.64 -7.76 -18.79
C GLY A 390 -9.60 -8.84 -19.00
N GLY A 391 -8.41 -8.73 -18.40
CA GLY A 391 -7.39 -9.77 -18.41
C GLY A 391 -7.88 -11.06 -17.77
N ARG A 392 -7.53 -12.21 -18.37
CA ARG A 392 -7.91 -13.53 -17.86
C ARG A 392 -7.10 -13.89 -16.60
N PHE A 393 -7.75 -14.55 -15.64
CA PHE A 393 -7.07 -15.19 -14.52
C PHE A 393 -6.16 -16.33 -15.04
N ILE A 394 -4.99 -16.51 -14.41
CA ILE A 394 -3.99 -17.51 -14.83
C ILE A 394 -4.25 -18.88 -14.17
N ASN A 395 -5.01 -18.91 -13.07
CA ASN A 395 -5.34 -20.11 -12.30
C ASN A 395 -6.87 -20.30 -12.24
N ASP A 396 -7.34 -21.51 -11.92
CA ASP A 396 -8.77 -21.85 -11.70
C ASP A 396 -9.41 -21.09 -10.51
N GLU A 397 -8.64 -20.27 -9.79
CA GLU A 397 -9.15 -19.35 -8.78
C GLU A 397 -9.65 -18.06 -9.46
N GLU A 398 -10.90 -18.09 -9.92
CA GLU A 398 -11.65 -16.93 -10.41
C GLU A 398 -12.13 -16.02 -9.26
N ASN A 399 -11.27 -15.78 -8.27
CA ASN A 399 -11.59 -14.94 -7.13
C ASN A 399 -11.11 -13.50 -7.39
N TRP A 400 -12.02 -12.55 -7.25
CA TRP A 400 -11.70 -11.11 -7.24
C TRP A 400 -12.39 -10.44 -6.05
N PRO A 401 -11.82 -9.34 -5.52
CA PRO A 401 -12.42 -8.58 -4.44
C PRO A 401 -13.63 -7.81 -4.98
N THR A 402 -14.83 -8.29 -4.66
CA THR A 402 -16.10 -7.76 -5.18
C THR A 402 -16.29 -6.26 -4.95
N PHE A 403 -15.73 -5.72 -3.87
CA PHE A 403 -15.80 -4.29 -3.52
C PHE A 403 -14.46 -3.56 -3.71
N GLY A 404 -13.52 -4.18 -4.43
CA GLY A 404 -12.15 -3.70 -4.56
C GLY A 404 -11.32 -3.86 -3.28
N HIS A 405 -10.07 -3.42 -3.34
CA HIS A 405 -9.12 -3.53 -2.23
C HIS A 405 -8.00 -2.49 -2.35
N GLU A 406 -7.17 -2.38 -1.32
CA GLU A 406 -5.97 -1.56 -1.34
C GLU A 406 -4.90 -2.19 -2.25
N ILE A 407 -4.32 -1.39 -3.15
CA ILE A 407 -3.38 -1.86 -4.17
C ILE A 407 -1.96 -1.32 -4.00
N LEU A 408 -1.73 -0.30 -3.17
CA LEU A 408 -0.41 0.36 -3.04
C LEU A 408 0.71 -0.55 -2.54
N GLU A 409 0.38 -1.58 -1.77
CA GLU A 409 1.35 -2.52 -1.21
C GLU A 409 1.53 -3.77 -2.08
N LEU A 410 0.77 -3.87 -3.19
CA LEU A 410 0.81 -5.01 -4.08
C LEU A 410 1.81 -4.80 -5.22
N PRO A 411 2.52 -5.86 -5.64
CA PRO A 411 3.26 -5.88 -6.89
C PRO A 411 2.37 -5.49 -8.09
N LYS A 412 2.92 -4.78 -9.08
CA LYS A 412 2.14 -4.27 -10.23
C LYS A 412 1.37 -5.35 -10.99
N ASP A 413 1.88 -6.57 -11.03
CA ASP A 413 1.28 -7.74 -11.68
C ASP A 413 0.15 -8.39 -10.87
N GLU A 414 0.01 -8.04 -9.60
CA GLU A 414 -1.09 -8.44 -8.70
C GLU A 414 -2.14 -7.33 -8.55
N GLN A 415 -1.88 -6.11 -9.03
CA GLN A 415 -2.83 -5.00 -8.96
C GLN A 415 -3.99 -5.22 -9.93
N GLN A 416 -5.16 -5.54 -9.38
CA GLN A 416 -6.39 -5.76 -10.14
C GLN A 416 -7.23 -4.48 -10.33
N MET A 417 -6.69 -3.34 -9.91
CA MET A 417 -7.34 -2.03 -9.99
C MET A 417 -6.30 -0.97 -10.38
N LYS A 418 -6.78 0.17 -10.88
CA LYS A 418 -5.98 1.38 -11.15
C LYS A 418 -6.45 2.53 -10.27
N PHE A 419 -5.67 3.59 -10.17
CA PHE A 419 -6.17 4.86 -9.64
C PHE A 419 -7.42 5.32 -10.40
N ALA A 420 -8.42 5.81 -9.68
CA ALA A 420 -9.66 6.28 -10.26
C ALA A 420 -9.52 7.74 -10.71
N ASP A 421 -9.90 8.00 -11.96
CA ASP A 421 -9.95 9.35 -12.53
C ASP A 421 -11.23 10.03 -12.05
N ILE A 422 -11.11 10.82 -10.98
CA ILE A 422 -12.25 11.54 -10.37
C ILE A 422 -11.98 13.03 -10.42
N GLY A 423 -13.01 13.78 -10.77
CA GLY A 423 -12.90 15.19 -11.05
C GLY A 423 -14.22 15.82 -11.48
N TRP A 424 -14.14 16.99 -12.08
CA TRP A 424 -15.27 17.71 -12.65
C TRP A 424 -14.83 18.45 -13.92
N ALA A 425 -15.81 18.89 -14.70
CA ALA A 425 -15.57 19.64 -15.92
C ALA A 425 -16.53 20.82 -16.02
N MET A 426 -16.10 21.88 -16.70
CA MET A 426 -16.90 23.08 -16.96
C MET A 426 -16.79 23.43 -18.43
N ALA A 427 -17.94 23.65 -19.06
CA ALA A 427 -18.04 24.10 -20.43
C ALA A 427 -18.38 25.60 -20.45
N SER A 428 -17.68 26.38 -21.28
CA SER A 428 -17.99 27.81 -21.45
C SER A 428 -17.37 28.36 -22.73
N PRO A 429 -18.09 29.18 -23.53
CA PRO A 429 -17.55 29.83 -24.72
C PRO A 429 -16.32 30.72 -24.44
N ILE A 430 -16.22 31.31 -23.24
CA ILE A 430 -15.09 32.19 -22.87
C ILE A 430 -13.72 31.46 -22.92
N LEU A 431 -13.75 30.12 -22.83
CA LEU A 431 -12.57 29.25 -22.88
C LEU A 431 -12.01 29.06 -24.30
N GLU A 432 -12.70 29.51 -25.36
CA GLU A 432 -12.21 29.42 -26.74
C GLU A 432 -10.97 30.32 -26.88
N MET A 433 -9.76 29.77 -26.86
CA MET A 433 -8.52 30.56 -26.83
C MET A 433 -7.53 30.01 -27.85
N GLU A 434 -7.40 30.69 -28.99
CA GLU A 434 -6.71 30.16 -30.16
C GLU A 434 -5.19 30.09 -29.96
N GLU A 435 -4.60 31.13 -29.36
CA GLU A 435 -3.15 31.29 -29.28
C GLU A 435 -2.69 32.10 -28.06
N GLY A 436 -1.37 32.27 -27.92
CA GLY A 436 -0.77 33.14 -26.92
C GLY A 436 -0.58 32.50 -25.54
N HIS A 437 -0.04 33.28 -24.62
CA HIS A 437 0.08 32.90 -23.21
C HIS A 437 -1.27 33.09 -22.53
N ARG A 438 -1.90 31.99 -22.12
CA ARG A 438 -3.28 31.98 -21.63
C ARG A 438 -3.30 31.59 -20.16
N ILE A 439 -3.92 32.41 -19.33
CA ILE A 439 -4.12 32.16 -17.90
C ILE A 439 -5.62 32.09 -17.66
N VAL A 440 -6.07 30.95 -17.14
CA VAL A 440 -7.46 30.69 -16.79
C VAL A 440 -7.56 30.68 -15.27
N THR A 441 -8.27 31.65 -14.71
CA THR A 441 -8.51 31.75 -13.28
C THR A 441 -9.96 31.38 -12.97
N MET A 442 -10.14 30.36 -12.14
CA MET A 442 -11.44 29.85 -11.72
C MET A 442 -11.67 30.19 -10.25
N HIS A 443 -12.66 31.04 -10.00
CA HIS A 443 -13.04 31.47 -8.66
C HIS A 443 -14.23 30.65 -8.16
N PHE A 444 -13.99 29.72 -7.24
CA PHE A 444 -15.06 28.94 -6.63
C PHE A 444 -15.54 29.62 -5.36
N GLN A 445 -16.81 29.98 -5.31
CA GLN A 445 -17.50 30.39 -4.10
C GLN A 445 -18.37 29.24 -3.61
N PHE A 446 -18.27 28.91 -2.33
CA PHE A 446 -18.95 27.80 -1.70
C PHE A 446 -20.02 28.25 -0.71
N VAL A 447 -20.95 27.37 -0.39
CA VAL A 447 -21.89 27.58 0.70
C VAL A 447 -21.12 27.65 2.03
N LYS A 448 -21.22 28.77 2.75
CA LYS A 448 -20.40 29.03 3.95
C LYS A 448 -20.46 27.91 5.01
N SER A 449 -21.61 27.23 5.17
CA SER A 449 -21.76 26.14 6.14
C SER A 449 -20.95 24.88 5.81
N THR A 450 -20.60 24.64 4.53
CA THR A 450 -19.86 23.44 4.12
C THR A 450 -18.35 23.58 4.31
N MET A 451 -17.85 24.81 4.52
CA MET A 451 -16.43 25.10 4.74
C MET A 451 -15.88 24.58 6.08
N TYR A 452 -16.75 24.18 7.01
CA TYR A 452 -16.35 23.77 8.36
C TYR A 452 -15.34 22.61 8.32
N THR A 453 -15.62 21.57 7.54
CA THR A 453 -14.78 20.37 7.47
C THR A 453 -13.40 20.67 6.89
N LEU A 454 -13.34 21.43 5.80
CA LEU A 454 -12.07 21.84 5.18
C LEU A 454 -11.20 22.62 6.18
N ASN A 455 -11.77 23.66 6.81
CA ASN A 455 -11.05 24.49 7.77
C ASN A 455 -10.56 23.70 8.99
N LEU A 456 -11.36 22.74 9.46
CA LEU A 456 -11.00 21.86 10.56
C LEU A 456 -9.83 20.93 10.19
N LEU A 457 -9.84 20.33 9.00
CA LEU A 457 -8.76 19.46 8.53
C LEU A 457 -7.45 20.22 8.32
N ILE A 458 -7.50 21.41 7.71
CA ILE A 458 -6.32 22.26 7.54
C ILE A 458 -5.74 22.66 8.89
N LYS A 459 -6.59 23.09 9.83
CA LYS A 459 -6.18 23.46 11.19
C LYS A 459 -5.53 22.28 11.93
N ASP A 460 -6.11 21.08 11.81
CA ASP A 460 -5.58 19.87 12.41
C ASP A 460 -4.19 19.53 11.87
N ILE A 461 -3.99 19.55 10.55
CA ILE A 461 -2.67 19.31 9.92
C ILE A 461 -1.66 20.37 10.36
N SER A 462 -2.06 21.64 10.37
CA SER A 462 -1.22 22.76 10.84
C SER A 462 -0.72 22.55 12.28
N ILE A 463 -1.61 22.13 13.19
CA ILE A 463 -1.25 21.85 14.59
C ILE A 463 -0.35 20.61 14.71
N ASN A 464 -0.70 19.52 14.03
CA ASN A 464 0.02 18.25 14.17
C ASN A 464 1.43 18.29 13.57
N GLN A 465 1.67 19.17 12.61
CA GLN A 465 2.96 19.31 11.92
C GLN A 465 3.74 20.57 12.29
N ASP A 466 3.21 21.42 13.18
CA ASP A 466 3.83 22.69 13.60
C ASP A 466 4.15 23.63 12.42
N ILE A 467 3.17 23.81 11.52
CA ILE A 467 3.26 24.66 10.32
C ILE A 467 2.10 25.66 10.26
N SER A 468 2.25 26.72 9.45
CA SER A 468 1.16 27.68 9.21
C SER A 468 -0.04 27.04 8.50
N ARG A 469 -1.21 27.71 8.48
CA ARG A 469 -2.39 27.19 7.75
C ARG A 469 -2.17 27.26 6.24
N GLU A 470 -1.45 28.29 5.79
CA GLU A 470 -1.04 28.53 4.41
C GLU A 470 -0.11 27.42 3.93
N ASP A 471 0.87 27.03 4.75
CA ASP A 471 1.76 25.90 4.45
C ASP A 471 1.00 24.57 4.46
N ALA A 472 0.08 24.37 5.41
CA ALA A 472 -0.77 23.18 5.43
C ALA A 472 -1.66 23.10 4.18
N PHE A 473 -2.29 24.20 3.77
CA PHE A 473 -3.08 24.29 2.55
C PHE A 473 -2.24 24.03 1.31
N SER A 474 -1.10 24.72 1.18
CA SER A 474 -0.16 24.53 0.07
C SER A 474 0.30 23.08 0.01
N LYS A 475 0.60 22.45 1.15
CA LYS A 475 0.98 21.05 1.22
C LYS A 475 -0.12 20.11 0.73
N ILE A 476 -1.39 20.38 1.06
CA ILE A 476 -2.55 19.59 0.61
C ILE A 476 -2.78 19.75 -0.90
N PHE A 477 -2.78 20.98 -1.39
CA PHE A 477 -3.26 21.27 -2.74
C PHE A 477 -2.18 21.40 -3.81
N LYS A 478 -0.90 21.53 -3.43
CA LYS A 478 0.23 21.56 -4.37
C LYS A 478 0.26 20.28 -5.20
N ASN A 479 0.20 20.45 -6.52
CA ASN A 479 0.15 19.35 -7.48
C ASN A 479 -0.96 18.33 -7.15
N SER A 480 -2.08 18.78 -6.59
CA SER A 480 -3.19 17.90 -6.21
C SER A 480 -4.25 17.74 -7.31
N LEU A 481 -4.20 18.59 -8.32
CA LEU A 481 -5.09 18.60 -9.46
C LEU A 481 -4.29 18.54 -10.76
N GLU A 482 -4.91 17.96 -11.78
CA GLU A 482 -4.48 18.01 -13.16
C GLU A 482 -5.61 18.63 -13.97
N ILE A 483 -5.27 19.57 -14.85
CA ILE A 483 -6.25 20.35 -15.60
C ILE A 483 -6.01 20.12 -17.07
N PHE A 484 -7.09 19.80 -17.78
CA PHE A 484 -7.11 19.55 -19.21
C PHE A 484 -8.04 20.53 -19.90
N PHE A 485 -7.70 20.91 -21.12
CA PHE A 485 -8.53 21.71 -22.00
C PHE A 485 -8.82 20.91 -23.28
N THR A 486 -9.98 21.13 -23.89
CA THR A 486 -10.29 20.62 -25.23
C THR A 486 -9.37 21.26 -26.27
N SER A 487 -8.88 20.48 -27.22
CA SER A 487 -8.01 20.94 -28.30
C SER A 487 -8.33 20.17 -29.59
N ALA A 488 -7.88 20.69 -30.74
CA ALA A 488 -8.11 20.03 -32.03
C ALA A 488 -7.52 18.60 -32.12
N GLU A 489 -6.55 18.26 -31.27
CA GLU A 489 -5.87 16.95 -31.24
C GLU A 489 -6.32 16.07 -30.04
N GLY A 490 -7.28 16.53 -29.23
CA GLY A 490 -7.73 15.85 -28.02
C GLY A 490 -7.58 16.69 -26.75
N TRP A 491 -7.37 16.06 -25.61
CA TRP A 491 -7.20 16.75 -24.33
C TRP A 491 -5.78 17.30 -24.16
N GLU A 492 -5.64 18.60 -24.05
CA GLU A 492 -4.36 19.28 -23.78
C GLU A 492 -4.19 19.57 -22.29
N ASN A 493 -3.01 19.26 -21.74
CA ASN A 493 -2.70 19.51 -20.33
C ASN A 493 -2.31 20.98 -20.09
N ALA A 494 -2.80 21.54 -18.99
CA ALA A 494 -2.27 22.79 -18.46
C ALA A 494 -0.79 22.64 -18.12
N TYR A 495 0.01 23.65 -18.44
CA TYR A 495 1.44 23.68 -18.12
C TYR A 495 1.67 23.80 -16.60
N THR A 496 0.86 24.63 -15.95
CA THR A 496 0.81 24.74 -14.48
C THR A 496 -0.63 24.75 -13.99
N CYS A 497 -0.81 24.25 -12.76
CA CYS A 497 -2.05 24.30 -12.00
C CYS A 497 -1.70 24.70 -10.56
N GLU A 498 -2.22 25.84 -10.13
CA GLU A 498 -2.06 26.33 -8.77
C GLU A 498 -3.42 26.48 -8.10
N VAL A 499 -3.55 25.95 -6.89
CA VAL A 499 -4.72 26.17 -6.04
C VAL A 499 -4.31 27.17 -4.98
N LEU A 500 -4.96 28.32 -4.95
CA LEU A 500 -4.65 29.42 -4.06
C LEU A 500 -5.58 29.37 -2.84
N PRO A 501 -5.05 29.65 -1.63
CA PRO A 501 -5.88 29.80 -0.44
C PRO A 501 -6.77 31.06 -0.57
N PRO A 502 -7.85 31.16 0.22
CA PRO A 502 -8.63 32.39 0.29
C PRO A 502 -7.78 33.54 0.84
N ASP A 503 -8.07 34.77 0.40
CA ASP A 503 -7.39 35.99 0.88
C ASP A 503 -7.58 36.16 2.40
N GLU A 504 -8.76 35.82 2.91
CA GLU A 504 -9.07 35.77 4.33
C GLU A 504 -9.49 34.36 4.76
N TRP A 505 -8.79 33.81 5.76
CA TRP A 505 -9.14 32.51 6.33
C TRP A 505 -10.57 32.48 6.89
N GLY A 506 -11.41 31.64 6.30
CA GLY A 506 -12.84 31.53 6.63
C GLY A 506 -13.77 32.16 5.59
N SER A 507 -13.22 32.88 4.60
CA SER A 507 -13.91 33.17 3.36
C SER A 507 -14.26 31.84 2.66
N PRO A 508 -15.50 31.67 2.16
CA PRO A 508 -15.93 30.45 1.52
C PRO A 508 -15.50 30.41 0.05
N GLU A 509 -14.21 30.60 -0.22
CA GLU A 509 -13.69 30.66 -1.58
C GLU A 509 -12.38 29.87 -1.74
N ILE A 510 -12.17 29.35 -2.95
CA ILE A 510 -10.91 28.77 -3.42
C ILE A 510 -10.70 29.23 -4.85
N THR A 511 -9.49 29.65 -5.19
CA THR A 511 -9.13 30.04 -6.55
C THR A 511 -8.22 28.99 -7.16
N ILE A 512 -8.50 28.58 -8.41
CA ILE A 512 -7.66 27.66 -9.17
C ILE A 512 -7.15 28.40 -10.41
N VAL A 513 -5.84 28.43 -10.61
CA VAL A 513 -5.17 29.09 -11.73
C VAL A 513 -4.52 28.03 -12.61
N ALA A 514 -4.91 28.00 -13.89
CA ALA A 514 -4.31 27.14 -14.90
C ALA A 514 -3.62 27.99 -15.97
N THR A 515 -2.42 27.58 -16.40
CA THR A 515 -1.69 28.30 -17.47
C THR A 515 -1.45 27.39 -18.66
N LEU A 516 -1.72 27.90 -19.87
CA LEU A 516 -1.28 27.33 -21.14
C LEU A 516 -0.18 28.20 -21.74
N THR A 517 0.90 27.57 -22.18
CA THR A 517 2.00 28.30 -22.85
C THR A 517 1.59 28.75 -24.25
N ALA A 518 2.32 29.70 -24.84
CA ALA A 518 2.08 30.13 -26.21
C ALA A 518 2.22 29.03 -27.27
N ASN A 519 2.90 27.92 -26.95
CA ASN A 519 3.09 26.79 -27.87
C ASN A 519 2.01 25.71 -27.72
N ALA A 520 1.16 25.76 -26.68
CA ALA A 520 0.08 24.80 -26.52
C ALA A 520 -0.97 25.01 -27.63
N PRO A 521 -1.64 23.95 -28.12
CA PRO A 521 -2.68 24.08 -29.13
C PRO A 521 -3.82 25.00 -28.67
N GLY A 522 -4.59 25.53 -29.63
CA GLY A 522 -5.77 26.33 -29.35
C GLY A 522 -6.83 25.53 -28.59
N VAL A 523 -7.54 26.20 -27.68
CA VAL A 523 -8.65 25.61 -26.95
C VAL A 523 -9.92 25.75 -27.80
N VAL A 524 -10.50 24.61 -28.19
CA VAL A 524 -11.61 24.54 -29.15
C VAL A 524 -12.83 23.88 -28.53
N GLY A 525 -13.98 23.98 -29.21
CA GLY A 525 -15.22 23.33 -28.82
C GLY A 525 -15.08 21.82 -28.59
N TYR A 526 -15.86 21.26 -27.67
CA TYR A 526 -15.89 19.83 -27.43
C TYR A 526 -16.48 19.07 -28.62
N ASP A 527 -15.82 17.97 -28.97
CA ASP A 527 -16.19 17.04 -30.03
C ASP A 527 -16.07 15.61 -29.49
N PRO A 528 -17.17 14.83 -29.41
CA PRO A 528 -17.15 13.45 -28.94
C PRO A 528 -16.21 12.53 -29.74
N GLU A 529 -16.02 12.78 -31.05
CA GLU A 529 -15.13 11.96 -31.89
C GLU A 529 -13.65 12.18 -31.54
N VAL A 530 -13.29 13.38 -31.09
CA VAL A 530 -11.90 13.77 -30.74
C VAL A 530 -11.61 13.56 -29.26
N HIS A 531 -12.56 13.90 -28.39
CA HIS A 531 -12.36 13.97 -26.94
C HIS A 531 -12.93 12.76 -26.17
N GLY A 532 -13.67 11.90 -26.86
CA GLY A 532 -14.40 10.77 -26.30
C GLY A 532 -15.75 11.19 -25.70
N GLU A 533 -16.74 10.28 -25.77
CA GLU A 533 -18.09 10.45 -25.22
C GLU A 533 -18.10 10.79 -23.72
N GLY A 534 -19.06 11.60 -23.26
CA GLY A 534 -19.25 11.87 -21.82
C GLY A 534 -19.87 13.21 -21.46
N TYR A 535 -19.89 14.17 -22.40
CA TYR A 535 -20.47 15.51 -22.19
C TYR A 535 -21.46 15.86 -23.29
N ASP A 536 -22.53 16.58 -22.94
CA ASP A 536 -23.56 17.05 -23.87
C ASP A 536 -23.41 18.57 -24.07
N THR A 537 -22.37 18.98 -24.79
CA THR A 537 -22.06 20.38 -25.13
C THR A 537 -21.21 20.46 -26.39
N LYS A 538 -21.15 21.64 -27.03
CA LYS A 538 -20.21 21.96 -28.11
C LYS A 538 -19.18 23.00 -27.68
N ASP A 539 -19.34 23.59 -26.51
CA ASP A 539 -18.45 24.61 -26.00
C ASP A 539 -17.10 24.00 -25.60
N PRO A 540 -16.03 24.80 -25.54
CA PRO A 540 -14.77 24.33 -24.99
C PRO A 540 -14.90 23.93 -23.52
N ILE A 541 -14.19 22.89 -23.11
CA ILE A 541 -14.27 22.33 -21.77
C ILE A 541 -12.92 22.44 -21.06
N VAL A 542 -12.95 22.90 -19.82
CA VAL A 542 -11.88 22.69 -18.84
C VAL A 542 -12.25 21.54 -17.92
N ARG A 543 -11.42 20.50 -17.88
CA ARG A 543 -11.60 19.30 -17.04
C ARG A 543 -10.54 19.26 -15.95
N LEU A 544 -10.97 19.17 -14.69
CA LEU A 544 -10.11 19.11 -13.52
C LEU A 544 -10.20 17.70 -12.92
N VAL A 545 -9.06 17.05 -12.70
CA VAL A 545 -8.96 15.68 -12.16
C VAL A 545 -8.06 15.67 -10.94
N HIS A 546 -8.43 14.94 -9.89
CA HIS A 546 -7.58 14.76 -8.72
C HIS A 546 -6.36 13.90 -9.04
N ARG A 547 -5.17 14.38 -8.70
CA ARG A 547 -3.96 13.55 -8.76
C ARG A 547 -3.98 12.53 -7.64
N ASN A 548 -3.81 11.27 -8.01
CA ASN A 548 -3.74 10.15 -7.09
C ASN A 548 -2.30 9.74 -6.73
N GLU A 549 -1.28 10.27 -7.42
CA GLU A 549 0.12 9.94 -7.21
C GLU A 549 0.94 11.17 -6.83
N GLY A 550 1.87 11.02 -5.88
CA GLY A 550 2.91 12.02 -5.58
C GLY A 550 2.46 13.26 -4.79
N SER A 551 1.20 13.36 -4.39
CA SER A 551 0.65 14.44 -3.55
C SER A 551 -0.46 13.92 -2.61
N PHE A 552 -0.95 14.77 -1.72
CA PHE A 552 -2.15 14.43 -0.94
C PHE A 552 -3.38 14.43 -1.84
N PHE A 553 -4.25 13.44 -1.61
CA PHE A 553 -5.46 13.29 -2.39
C PHE A 553 -6.50 14.35 -2.00
N SER A 554 -6.56 15.42 -2.79
CA SER A 554 -7.35 16.63 -2.51
C SER A 554 -8.85 16.38 -2.42
N TYR A 555 -9.37 15.31 -3.03
CA TYR A 555 -10.77 14.92 -2.95
C TYR A 555 -11.25 14.82 -1.49
N SER A 556 -10.43 14.30 -0.57
CA SER A 556 -10.85 14.17 0.83
C SER A 556 -11.14 15.50 1.51
N PHE A 557 -10.58 16.60 1.00
CA PHE A 557 -10.72 17.95 1.52
C PHE A 557 -11.85 18.71 0.81
N LEU A 558 -12.14 18.37 -0.44
CA LEU A 558 -13.12 19.06 -1.28
C LEU A 558 -14.51 18.39 -1.31
N LYS A 559 -14.62 17.09 -0.99
CA LYS A 559 -15.86 16.30 -1.16
C LYS A 559 -17.11 16.79 -0.42
N GLU A 560 -16.94 17.56 0.66
CA GLU A 560 -18.07 18.10 1.44
C GLU A 560 -18.46 19.51 1.00
N LEU A 561 -17.68 20.15 0.11
CA LEU A 561 -17.93 21.53 -0.31
C LEU A 561 -19.06 21.58 -1.34
N GLU A 562 -20.02 22.47 -1.11
CA GLU A 562 -21.10 22.75 -2.05
C GLU A 562 -20.81 24.06 -2.78
N VAL A 563 -20.73 23.99 -4.11
CA VAL A 563 -20.44 25.16 -4.96
C VAL A 563 -21.68 26.04 -5.05
N GLN A 564 -21.53 27.32 -4.71
CA GLN A 564 -22.58 28.34 -4.85
C GLN A 564 -22.44 29.11 -6.17
N ARG A 565 -21.21 29.45 -6.56
CA ARG A 565 -20.92 30.20 -7.79
C ARG A 565 -19.51 29.87 -8.28
N ILE A 566 -19.35 29.89 -9.59
CA ILE A 566 -18.04 29.82 -10.24
C ILE A 566 -17.87 31.09 -11.08
N GLY A 567 -16.77 31.80 -10.89
CA GLY A 567 -16.31 32.88 -11.75
C GLY A 567 -15.16 32.38 -12.64
N LEU A 568 -15.12 32.83 -13.89
CA LEU A 568 -14.06 32.52 -14.84
C LEU A 568 -13.46 33.83 -15.34
N ASP A 569 -12.17 34.01 -15.11
CA ASP A 569 -11.40 35.14 -15.61
C ASP A 569 -10.28 34.62 -16.53
N ILE A 570 -10.22 35.16 -17.75
CA ILE A 570 -9.29 34.73 -18.79
C ILE A 570 -8.36 35.89 -19.15
N ASP A 571 -7.06 35.66 -19.04
CA ASP A 571 -6.02 36.60 -19.46
C ASP A 571 -5.20 35.97 -20.59
N VAL A 572 -5.27 36.56 -21.78
CA VAL A 572 -4.54 36.11 -22.98
C VAL A 572 -3.54 37.18 -23.40
N LYS A 573 -2.27 36.80 -23.47
CA LYS A 573 -1.15 37.68 -23.83
C LYS A 573 -0.44 37.19 -25.09
N GLU A 574 0.15 38.14 -25.81
CA GLU A 574 0.95 37.88 -27.01
C GLU A 574 0.19 37.23 -28.18
N ILE A 575 -1.08 37.61 -28.37
CA ILE A 575 -1.86 37.27 -29.58
C ILE A 575 -1.18 37.89 -30.80
N LYS A 576 -0.91 37.09 -31.85
CA LYS A 576 -0.20 37.53 -33.06
C LYS A 576 -0.95 37.26 -34.36
N GLY A 577 -1.85 36.28 -34.39
CA GLY A 577 -2.75 35.97 -35.51
C GLY A 577 -3.84 37.02 -35.69
N LEU A 578 -3.45 38.23 -36.07
CA LEU A 578 -4.32 39.38 -36.29
C LEU A 578 -4.62 39.56 -37.78
N ALA A 579 -5.88 39.85 -38.12
CA ALA A 579 -6.28 40.30 -39.44
C ALA A 579 -6.01 41.80 -39.57
N LEU A 580 -5.00 42.19 -40.34
CA LEU A 580 -4.57 43.59 -40.47
C LEU A 580 -4.92 44.16 -41.84
N SER A 581 -5.46 45.37 -41.89
CA SER A 581 -5.63 46.12 -43.14
C SER A 581 -5.49 47.63 -42.91
N SER A 582 -5.06 48.38 -43.92
CA SER A 582 -5.05 49.84 -43.90
C SER A 582 -5.96 50.41 -44.99
N ASP A 583 -5.94 51.73 -45.14
CA ASP A 583 -6.59 52.48 -46.22
C ASP A 583 -6.19 52.05 -47.65
N ILE A 584 -5.05 51.35 -47.80
CA ILE A 584 -4.54 50.86 -49.08
C ILE A 584 -4.65 49.33 -49.27
N GLY A 585 -5.23 48.60 -48.31
CA GLY A 585 -5.51 47.16 -48.42
C GLY A 585 -4.97 46.30 -47.28
N GLY A 586 -5.02 44.98 -47.46
CA GLY A 586 -4.57 44.00 -46.47
C GLY A 586 -3.07 44.06 -46.17
N LEU A 587 -2.70 43.84 -44.90
CA LEU A 587 -1.34 43.89 -44.39
C LEU A 587 -0.91 42.51 -43.88
N TYR A 588 0.37 42.17 -44.05
CA TYR A 588 0.93 40.90 -43.59
C TYR A 588 1.71 41.11 -42.28
N PRO A 589 1.25 40.56 -41.13
CA PRO A 589 1.82 40.87 -39.82
C PRO A 589 3.22 40.28 -39.56
N ASN A 590 3.69 39.34 -40.38
CA ASN A 590 4.97 38.64 -40.15
C ASN A 590 6.21 39.38 -40.68
N VAL A 591 6.05 40.57 -41.28
CA VAL A 591 7.14 41.45 -41.72
C VAL A 591 6.84 42.89 -41.29
N PRO A 592 7.85 43.76 -41.10
CA PRO A 592 7.58 45.18 -40.87
C PRO A 592 6.71 45.78 -41.97
N PHE A 593 5.64 46.47 -41.59
CA PHE A 593 4.68 47.09 -42.50
C PHE A 593 4.44 48.57 -42.14
N GLN A 594 3.80 49.30 -43.06
CA GLN A 594 3.41 50.70 -42.87
C GLN A 594 1.93 50.75 -42.43
N PRO A 595 1.63 50.91 -41.12
CA PRO A 595 0.26 50.76 -40.60
C PRO A 595 -0.73 51.79 -41.14
N PHE A 596 -0.25 52.94 -41.62
CA PHE A 596 -1.05 54.07 -42.09
C PHE A 596 -0.71 54.45 -43.54
N GLY A 597 -0.19 53.48 -44.31
CA GLY A 597 0.27 53.70 -45.68
C GLY A 597 1.62 54.45 -45.78
N PRO A 598 2.12 54.65 -47.01
CA PRO A 598 3.42 55.28 -47.25
C PRO A 598 3.43 56.80 -47.02
N ILE A 599 2.25 57.44 -47.09
CA ILE A 599 2.07 58.88 -46.88
C ILE A 599 0.90 59.05 -45.91
N PRO A 600 1.14 58.90 -44.59
CA PRO A 600 0.08 58.99 -43.60
C PRO A 600 -0.55 60.39 -43.56
N GLN A 601 -1.87 60.44 -43.52
CA GLN A 601 -2.65 61.67 -43.35
C GLN A 601 -3.50 61.58 -42.08
N ILE A 602 -4.03 62.72 -41.61
CA ILE A 602 -5.07 62.70 -40.57
C ILE A 602 -6.26 61.90 -41.14
N GLY A 603 -6.73 60.91 -40.38
CA GLY A 603 -7.75 59.96 -40.82
C GLY A 603 -7.22 58.67 -41.46
N SER A 604 -5.92 58.57 -41.80
CA SER A 604 -5.33 57.28 -42.17
C SER A 604 -5.44 56.31 -41.00
N TYR A 605 -5.78 55.06 -41.27
CA TYR A 605 -6.10 54.08 -40.22
C TYR A 605 -5.47 52.71 -40.45
N LEU A 606 -5.33 51.99 -39.34
CA LEU A 606 -5.05 50.57 -39.26
C LEU A 606 -6.27 49.87 -38.68
N MET A 607 -6.85 48.92 -39.42
CA MET A 607 -7.82 47.97 -38.91
C MET A 607 -7.10 46.76 -38.32
N ILE A 608 -7.52 46.34 -37.13
CA ILE A 608 -7.00 45.20 -36.38
C ILE A 608 -8.19 44.28 -36.07
N GLY A 609 -8.27 43.14 -36.75
CA GLY A 609 -9.32 42.15 -36.56
C GLY A 609 -8.86 40.93 -35.77
N LYS A 610 -9.70 40.47 -34.84
CA LYS A 610 -9.54 39.19 -34.14
C LYS A 610 -10.90 38.71 -33.64
N GLU A 611 -11.38 37.61 -34.22
CA GLU A 611 -12.71 37.05 -33.93
C GLU A 611 -12.91 36.73 -32.44
N GLU A 612 -11.94 36.05 -31.83
CA GLU A 612 -11.97 35.61 -30.42
C GLU A 612 -12.32 36.74 -29.43
N ILE A 613 -11.85 37.97 -29.69
CA ILE A 613 -12.04 39.11 -28.78
C ILE A 613 -13.50 39.58 -28.78
N PHE A 614 -14.18 39.50 -29.92
CA PHE A 614 -15.55 39.99 -30.10
C PHE A 614 -16.61 38.93 -29.80
N LYS A 615 -16.21 37.68 -29.56
CA LYS A 615 -17.07 36.62 -29.01
C LYS A 615 -17.28 36.73 -27.50
N LYS A 616 -16.50 37.59 -26.82
CA LYS A 616 -16.39 37.61 -25.34
C LYS A 616 -16.61 39.00 -24.78
N GLU A 617 -17.06 39.06 -23.53
CA GLU A 617 -17.10 40.32 -22.78
C GLU A 617 -15.69 40.67 -22.28
N ILE A 618 -15.10 41.73 -22.84
CA ILE A 618 -13.76 42.19 -22.47
C ILE A 618 -13.81 43.15 -21.28
N THR A 619 -12.97 42.91 -20.28
CA THR A 619 -12.82 43.78 -19.10
C THR A 619 -11.55 44.61 -19.15
N ASN A 620 -10.56 44.19 -19.94
CA ASN A 620 -9.30 44.90 -20.15
C ASN A 620 -8.78 44.62 -21.56
N LEU A 621 -8.21 45.65 -22.20
CA LEU A 621 -7.58 45.54 -23.51
C LEU A 621 -6.25 46.28 -23.48
N GLN A 622 -5.21 45.65 -24.03
CA GLN A 622 -3.90 46.24 -24.22
C GLN A 622 -3.41 45.99 -25.65
N ILE A 623 -2.97 47.05 -26.33
CA ILE A 623 -2.39 46.96 -27.67
C ILE A 623 -0.90 47.26 -27.58
N ASN A 624 -0.07 46.32 -28.03
CA ASN A 624 1.38 46.46 -28.04
C ASN A 624 1.87 46.67 -29.46
N ILE A 625 2.61 47.76 -29.68
CA ILE A 625 3.17 48.14 -30.99
C ILE A 625 4.69 48.14 -30.88
N GLU A 626 5.36 47.47 -31.81
CA GLU A 626 6.82 47.52 -31.95
C GLU A 626 7.19 48.25 -33.24
N TRP A 627 7.88 49.38 -33.09
CA TRP A 627 8.27 50.25 -34.19
C TRP A 627 9.60 49.83 -34.81
N HIS A 628 9.59 49.69 -36.13
CA HIS A 628 10.80 49.52 -36.93
C HIS A 628 11.18 50.82 -37.64
N GLY A 629 12.49 51.10 -37.77
CA GLY A 629 12.98 52.25 -38.54
C GLY A 629 12.75 53.63 -37.92
N LEU A 630 12.61 53.73 -36.59
CA LEU A 630 12.57 55.02 -35.89
C LEU A 630 13.88 55.81 -36.08
N PRO A 631 13.83 57.16 -36.06
CA PRO A 631 15.03 57.99 -36.18
C PRO A 631 16.10 57.70 -35.12
N ASP A 632 17.35 57.54 -35.54
CA ASP A 632 18.51 57.38 -34.65
C ASP A 632 19.06 58.75 -34.19
N ASP A 633 18.23 59.50 -33.45
CA ASP A 633 18.63 60.77 -32.81
C ASP A 633 18.29 60.73 -31.32
N LYS A 634 19.23 61.18 -30.46
CA LYS A 634 19.06 61.19 -28.99
C LYS A 634 17.90 62.06 -28.49
N LYS A 635 17.33 62.90 -29.34
CA LYS A 635 16.14 63.74 -29.09
C LYS A 635 14.93 63.29 -29.92
N GLY A 636 14.94 62.08 -30.47
CA GLY A 636 13.86 61.53 -31.29
C GLY A 636 13.55 62.40 -32.52
N LEU A 637 12.26 62.57 -32.83
CA LEU A 637 11.78 63.37 -33.96
C LEU A 637 12.22 64.84 -33.86
N ARG A 638 12.32 65.38 -32.64
CA ARG A 638 12.75 66.76 -32.42
C ARG A 638 14.18 67.02 -32.88
N GLY A 639 15.07 66.07 -32.65
CA GLY A 639 16.46 66.16 -33.12
C GLY A 639 16.56 65.90 -34.62
N HIS A 640 15.91 64.83 -35.08
CA HIS A 640 15.92 64.42 -36.48
C HIS A 640 15.42 65.50 -37.45
N TYR A 641 14.36 66.23 -37.07
CA TYR A 641 13.76 67.28 -37.91
C TYR A 641 14.18 68.71 -37.53
N LYS A 642 15.19 68.88 -36.67
CA LYS A 642 15.58 70.19 -36.12
C LYS A 642 15.85 71.25 -37.21
N ASP A 643 16.55 70.87 -38.27
CA ASP A 643 17.02 71.80 -39.32
C ASP A 643 15.90 72.26 -40.27
N TYR A 644 14.75 71.58 -40.25
CA TYR A 644 13.57 71.99 -41.02
C TYR A 644 12.77 73.10 -40.35
N GLY A 645 13.05 73.42 -39.07
CA GLY A 645 12.37 74.51 -38.34
C GLY A 645 10.88 74.27 -38.06
N LEU A 646 10.38 73.04 -38.26
CA LEU A 646 8.96 72.68 -38.18
C LEU A 646 8.43 72.50 -36.75
N GLY A 647 9.32 72.54 -35.74
CA GLY A 647 8.91 72.40 -34.33
C GLY A 647 8.33 71.03 -33.96
N ILE A 648 8.69 69.97 -34.69
CA ILE A 648 8.20 68.60 -34.48
C ILE A 648 8.64 68.06 -33.11
N LYS A 649 7.72 67.41 -32.39
CA LYS A 649 7.95 66.77 -31.09
C LYS A 649 7.43 65.33 -31.12
N ASN A 650 7.97 64.51 -30.21
CA ASN A 650 7.61 63.09 -30.12
C ASN A 650 6.14 62.88 -29.67
N ASP A 651 5.59 63.81 -28.90
CA ASP A 651 4.26 63.72 -28.28
C ASP A 651 3.14 64.39 -29.09
N GLN A 652 3.43 64.86 -30.30
CA GLN A 652 2.46 65.55 -31.16
C GLN A 652 1.52 64.62 -31.92
N TYR A 653 1.90 63.36 -32.13
CA TYR A 653 1.14 62.40 -32.91
C TYR A 653 0.20 61.59 -32.00
N GLU A 654 -1.07 61.56 -32.37
CA GLU A 654 -2.15 60.95 -31.59
C GLU A 654 -2.92 59.95 -32.45
N LEU A 655 -3.35 58.86 -31.81
CA LEU A 655 -4.12 57.77 -32.37
C LEU A 655 -5.48 57.73 -31.68
N LYS A 656 -6.56 57.73 -32.46
CA LYS A 656 -7.92 57.47 -32.00
C LYS A 656 -8.20 55.98 -32.14
N LEU A 657 -8.62 55.32 -31.06
CA LEU A 657 -9.06 53.94 -31.07
C LEU A 657 -10.59 53.89 -31.10
N THR A 658 -11.13 53.05 -31.98
CA THR A 658 -12.55 52.71 -32.03
C THR A 658 -12.72 51.21 -32.27
N ALA A 659 -13.86 50.63 -31.91
CA ALA A 659 -14.22 49.23 -32.19
C ALA A 659 -15.50 49.18 -33.04
N LEU A 660 -15.52 48.32 -34.04
CA LEU A 660 -16.70 48.03 -34.85
C LEU A 660 -17.58 47.03 -34.10
N SER A 661 -18.79 47.46 -33.73
CA SER A 661 -19.79 46.59 -33.14
C SER A 661 -21.17 46.95 -33.70
N ASP A 662 -21.94 45.93 -34.11
CA ASP A 662 -23.28 46.08 -34.69
C ASP A 662 -23.34 47.05 -35.90
N GLY A 663 -22.27 47.09 -36.69
CA GLY A 663 -22.11 47.93 -37.88
C GLY A 663 -21.68 49.38 -37.61
N VAL A 664 -21.37 49.74 -36.37
CA VAL A 664 -20.99 51.11 -35.97
C VAL A 664 -19.65 51.10 -35.25
N PHE A 665 -18.80 52.09 -35.54
CA PHE A 665 -17.55 52.31 -34.80
C PHE A 665 -17.82 53.13 -33.54
N HIS A 666 -17.47 52.56 -32.37
CA HIS A 666 -17.58 53.19 -31.06
C HIS A 666 -16.18 53.52 -30.48
N PRO A 667 -16.01 54.61 -29.73
CA PRO A 667 -17.03 55.62 -29.41
C PRO A 667 -17.45 56.44 -30.64
N ILE A 668 -18.73 56.83 -30.69
CA ILE A 668 -19.27 57.68 -31.76
C ILE A 668 -18.70 59.11 -31.64
N GLU A 669 -18.80 59.93 -32.70
CA GLU A 669 -18.14 61.25 -32.74
C GLU A 669 -18.55 62.22 -31.61
N ASP A 670 -19.76 62.06 -31.06
CA ASP A 670 -20.28 62.88 -29.94
C ASP A 670 -19.82 62.40 -28.55
N GLU A 671 -19.14 61.25 -28.47
CA GLU A 671 -18.59 60.68 -27.23
C GLU A 671 -17.13 61.09 -27.02
N ILE A 672 -16.60 60.87 -25.81
CA ILE A 672 -15.21 61.18 -25.48
C ILE A 672 -14.30 60.28 -26.33
N PRO A 673 -13.45 60.84 -27.22
CA PRO A 673 -12.63 60.03 -28.10
C PRO A 673 -11.49 59.36 -27.32
N LEU A 674 -11.35 58.05 -27.48
CA LEU A 674 -10.24 57.28 -26.93
C LEU A 674 -8.95 57.60 -27.69
N THR A 675 -8.24 58.62 -27.22
CA THR A 675 -7.06 59.18 -27.88
C THR A 675 -5.79 58.85 -27.11
N TYR A 676 -4.81 58.26 -27.80
CA TYR A 676 -3.55 57.83 -27.21
C TYR A 676 -2.36 58.41 -27.98
N LYS A 677 -1.24 58.66 -27.31
CA LYS A 677 0.01 59.04 -28.01
C LYS A 677 0.51 57.88 -28.87
N MET A 678 0.92 58.20 -30.10
CA MET A 678 1.45 57.24 -31.07
C MET A 678 2.81 56.67 -30.61
N TYR A 679 3.65 57.52 -30.02
CA TYR A 679 4.99 57.18 -29.58
C TYR A 679 5.10 57.20 -28.06
N GLU A 680 5.94 56.32 -27.53
CA GLU A 680 6.31 56.27 -26.13
C GLU A 680 7.70 56.88 -25.92
N ALA A 681 7.93 57.51 -24.78
CA ALA A 681 9.25 58.05 -24.44
C ALA A 681 10.09 56.99 -23.71
N GLU A 682 11.39 56.91 -24.01
CA GLU A 682 12.27 55.96 -23.31
C GLU A 682 12.39 56.31 -21.81
N ALA A 683 12.27 55.31 -20.94
CA ALA A 683 12.34 55.51 -19.48
C ALA A 683 13.66 56.16 -19.02
N LYS A 684 14.78 55.84 -19.68
CA LYS A 684 16.11 56.39 -19.34
C LYS A 684 16.42 57.72 -20.01
N ASN A 685 15.75 58.02 -21.13
CA ASN A 685 15.92 59.27 -21.86
C ASN A 685 14.55 59.73 -22.40
N PRO A 686 13.77 60.49 -21.62
CA PRO A 686 12.44 60.92 -22.01
C PRO A 686 12.40 61.83 -23.27
N GLN A 687 13.56 62.25 -23.79
CA GLN A 687 13.66 62.99 -25.05
C GLN A 687 13.72 62.07 -26.28
N ASN A 688 13.95 60.78 -26.10
CA ASN A 688 14.01 59.78 -27.17
C ASN A 688 12.70 58.97 -27.25
N ILE A 689 12.48 58.32 -28.40
CA ILE A 689 11.31 57.46 -28.64
C ILE A 689 11.67 56.02 -28.32
N ASP A 690 10.86 55.36 -27.50
CA ASP A 690 10.97 53.93 -27.25
C ASP A 690 10.51 53.15 -28.49
N LYS A 691 11.21 52.05 -28.78
CA LYS A 691 10.84 51.15 -29.89
C LYS A 691 9.52 50.44 -29.62
N LYS A 692 9.11 50.32 -28.35
CA LYS A 692 7.84 49.70 -27.97
C LYS A 692 6.87 50.77 -27.48
N ARG A 693 5.63 50.66 -27.94
CA ARG A 693 4.50 51.44 -27.43
C ARG A 693 3.46 50.48 -26.87
N THR A 694 3.10 50.69 -25.61
CA THR A 694 1.97 50.00 -24.98
C THR A 694 0.80 50.98 -24.86
N ILE A 695 -0.30 50.67 -25.53
CA ILE A 695 -1.59 51.33 -25.27
C ILE A 695 -2.31 50.48 -24.21
N CYS A 696 -2.36 51.00 -22.99
CA CYS A 696 -3.03 50.39 -21.83
C CYS A 696 -4.08 51.34 -21.26
N GLU A 697 -4.78 50.90 -20.20
CA GLU A 697 -5.88 51.66 -19.57
C GLU A 697 -6.95 52.08 -20.59
N ILE A 698 -7.23 51.19 -21.55
CA ILE A 698 -8.26 51.41 -22.55
C ILE A 698 -9.61 51.32 -21.87
N ASP A 699 -10.43 52.35 -22.03
CA ASP A 699 -11.83 52.33 -21.57
C ASP A 699 -12.64 51.42 -22.50
N VAL A 700 -12.65 50.13 -22.17
CA VAL A 700 -13.35 49.09 -22.93
C VAL A 700 -14.86 49.31 -22.95
N ALA A 701 -15.43 49.98 -21.94
CA ALA A 701 -16.85 50.29 -21.91
C ALA A 701 -17.21 51.31 -22.99
N ALA A 702 -16.35 52.29 -23.24
CA ALA A 702 -16.52 53.27 -24.33
C ALA A 702 -16.39 52.66 -25.73
N LEU A 703 -15.77 51.49 -25.87
CA LEU A 703 -15.74 50.73 -27.14
C LEU A 703 -17.08 50.03 -27.44
N ASN A 704 -17.98 49.91 -26.46
CA ASN A 704 -19.34 49.37 -26.61
C ASN A 704 -19.40 48.06 -27.42
N ILE A 705 -18.43 47.16 -27.19
CA ILE A 705 -18.40 45.87 -27.88
C ILE A 705 -19.50 44.99 -27.33
N LYS A 706 -20.48 44.66 -28.18
CA LYS A 706 -21.47 43.62 -27.90
C LYS A 706 -20.89 42.26 -28.29
N PRO A 707 -20.72 41.32 -27.33
CA PRO A 707 -20.25 39.98 -27.66
C PRO A 707 -21.22 39.27 -28.61
N ASP A 708 -20.67 38.58 -29.60
CA ASP A 708 -21.41 37.75 -30.56
C ASP A 708 -20.72 36.39 -30.68
N GLU A 709 -21.28 35.37 -30.03
CA GLU A 709 -20.71 34.01 -29.97
C GLU A 709 -20.69 33.32 -31.34
N GLU A 710 -21.59 33.70 -32.24
CA GLU A 710 -21.71 33.14 -33.60
C GLU A 710 -20.92 33.96 -34.63
N LEU A 711 -20.12 34.94 -34.19
CA LEU A 711 -19.34 35.78 -35.09
C LEU A 711 -18.36 34.97 -35.94
N GLU A 712 -18.54 35.03 -37.25
CA GLU A 712 -17.55 34.57 -38.24
C GLU A 712 -16.89 35.79 -38.90
N MET A 713 -15.58 35.93 -38.73
CA MET A 713 -14.84 37.08 -39.24
C MET A 713 -14.12 36.76 -40.56
N SER A 714 -14.19 37.67 -41.53
CA SER A 714 -13.36 37.61 -42.74
C SER A 714 -11.92 38.06 -42.46
N SER A 715 -10.98 37.68 -43.32
CA SER A 715 -9.57 38.03 -43.17
C SER A 715 -9.25 39.51 -43.42
N ASN A 716 -10.17 40.27 -44.03
CA ASN A 716 -10.03 41.69 -44.28
C ASN A 716 -11.35 42.40 -43.98
N TYR A 717 -11.25 43.60 -43.42
CA TYR A 717 -12.42 44.47 -43.25
C TYR A 717 -13.04 44.84 -44.61
N ASP A 718 -14.36 44.75 -44.70
CA ASP A 718 -15.16 45.26 -45.80
C ASP A 718 -16.43 45.95 -45.30
N HIS A 719 -17.25 46.45 -46.21
CA HIS A 719 -18.49 47.15 -45.88
C HIS A 719 -19.62 46.22 -45.39
N GLU A 720 -19.46 44.90 -45.53
CA GLU A 720 -20.42 43.91 -45.02
C GLU A 720 -20.07 43.49 -43.58
N SER A 721 -18.83 43.76 -43.15
CA SER A 721 -18.35 43.52 -41.80
C SER A 721 -19.17 44.32 -40.78
N ARG A 722 -19.82 43.62 -39.85
CA ARG A 722 -20.64 44.24 -38.79
C ARG A 722 -19.97 44.26 -37.41
N SER A 723 -18.95 43.45 -37.19
CA SER A 723 -18.21 43.35 -35.92
C SER A 723 -16.80 42.81 -36.18
N GLY A 724 -15.97 42.69 -35.13
CA GLY A 724 -14.70 41.94 -35.21
C GLY A 724 -13.44 42.79 -35.37
N PHE A 725 -13.56 44.10 -35.59
CA PHE A 725 -12.44 44.98 -35.93
C PHE A 725 -12.28 46.16 -34.98
N PHE A 726 -11.06 46.42 -34.53
CA PHE A 726 -10.64 47.70 -33.98
C PHE A 726 -10.07 48.59 -35.09
N LYS A 727 -10.36 49.88 -35.05
CA LYS A 727 -9.79 50.89 -35.93
C LYS A 727 -8.92 51.85 -35.12
N LEU A 728 -7.64 51.88 -35.46
CA LEU A 728 -6.65 52.81 -34.92
C LEU A 728 -6.37 53.87 -35.99
N GLU A 729 -6.80 55.10 -35.75
CA GLU A 729 -6.84 56.19 -36.74
C GLU A 729 -5.94 57.36 -36.32
N ILE A 730 -5.21 57.97 -37.25
CA ILE A 730 -4.40 59.15 -36.96
C ILE A 730 -5.31 60.35 -36.67
N ALA A 731 -5.26 60.85 -35.44
CA ALA A 731 -6.07 61.99 -34.96
C ALA A 731 -5.26 63.28 -34.76
N GLY A 732 -3.92 63.20 -34.77
CA GLY A 732 -3.02 64.33 -34.60
C GLY A 732 -1.74 64.21 -35.43
N PRO A 733 -1.01 65.32 -35.62
CA PRO A 733 -1.02 66.50 -34.77
C PRO A 733 -2.21 67.42 -35.01
N LYS A 734 -2.84 67.86 -33.91
CA LYS A 734 -3.80 68.98 -33.94
C LYS A 734 -3.01 70.25 -34.30
N ALA A 735 -3.53 71.01 -35.28
CA ALA A 735 -2.91 72.21 -35.81
C ALA A 735 -2.64 73.29 -34.75
#